data_AF-A0A956YNV1-F1
#
_entry.id   AF-A0A956YNV1-F1
#
_cell.length_a   1.000
_cell.length_b   1.000
_cell.length_c   1.000
_cell.angle_alpha   90.00
_cell.angle_beta   90.00
_cell.angle_gamma   90.00
#
_symmetry.space_group_name_H-M   'P 1'
#
loop_
_entity.id
_entity.type
_entity.pdbx_description
1 polymer ?
#
loop_
_entity_poly.entity_id
_entity_poly.type
_entity_poly.pdbx_seq_one_letter_code
_entity_poly.pdbx_strand_id
1 'polypeptide(L)'
;ETAVFAQWTTDFATRYGDTIQFYIIWDEPNLASHWGNQPPNADDYGALLSAAASAIRTADGDAVIVAAPLAPTIETGPDNLADHLFMQQLYETDAASAFDIAAAKPYGFNSPPDDRTVANETLNFSRLILLREVMLRNGDSHKAVWAGNWGWNSLPADWTGESSIWGEVTATQQADYTLAALDRARLEWPWLGIAFLENWQPDAPADDPRWGFSVAGTVVANSLQTYQAEQNRTVAQPGFHLAQPNDLAQIYDGNWEFSPEFGADIGQQPDDVLLGDKVTFTFYGTDLGLRVRRANFRARFYITIDGQLANALPRDENGAMLILTSAVKSDDYIATEPVARNLTPGVHTAQIIASRGWDQWALNGFNVGYQPADRWTRWGMWVLAGTAVLSFILAIRISRQANWSDWFRRQRQRFVALNTSWQVGVTAVTTTLVFLAGWFTWAEQMGGVYRRLGDGSQLALTAAVASIYYVTPTFFIYAAALAVLFVLLYWRPVWGLVLVAFCFPFYVAPTAKPILNYRFSPIEVFTLVTFAAYATNRLTTWLQRLKNGQPLTVHRLRITDYGILALTALATASLFFTNRLDVASNEWRVVILEPALFYWVLRGTKPKASEMWRILDGFVLGGLIVALYGLWQIGFAREELITAEGGLLRLRSLYGSPNNVALYLGRVVPLLGAMAVLGSKQIHGKRWWIYTAVLIPTLLAFLLTFSKGGLFLGLPTAFVIIFWQWQGVNGRKTWPWLFVFGAIGVAGLVAIEQIPALAGRLSLTGETGVFRLSLWQASLNMVRDHPWFGVGLDNFLYEYRGRYILEAAWRDPNLSHPHNLLLDFATRIGLPGLLVGLWLIGHLARTLWQLRPRVSAEWLPVVVGLGAALADMVAHGLVDHSFFLVDLAFTFYLLVGTAVWLQDQTDR
;
A
#
# COMPACT_ATOMS: atom_id res chain seq x y z
N GLU A 1 -39.16 22.91 27.77
CA GLU A 1 -38.13 23.98 27.81
C GLU A 1 -37.38 24.08 26.49
N THR A 2 -36.82 22.98 25.96
CA THR A 2 -36.15 22.95 24.64
C THR A 2 -36.91 23.60 23.50
N ALA A 3 -38.21 23.31 23.32
CA ALA A 3 -39.00 23.92 22.24
C ALA A 3 -39.20 25.44 22.42
N VAL A 4 -39.25 25.92 23.66
CA VAL A 4 -39.36 27.36 23.96
C VAL A 4 -38.03 28.05 23.68
N PHE A 5 -36.91 27.42 24.07
CA PHE A 5 -35.58 27.92 23.74
C PHE A 5 -35.34 27.95 22.22
N ALA A 6 -35.72 26.88 21.50
CA ALA A 6 -35.62 26.83 20.05
C ALA A 6 -36.43 27.95 19.37
N GLN A 7 -37.67 28.20 19.83
CA GLN A 7 -38.46 29.33 19.32
C GLN A 7 -37.78 30.68 19.57
N TRP A 8 -37.21 30.87 20.77
CA TRP A 8 -36.46 32.09 21.08
C TRP A 8 -35.24 32.24 20.16
N THR A 9 -34.52 31.14 19.87
CA THR A 9 -33.39 31.19 18.93
C THR A 9 -33.83 31.49 17.49
N THR A 10 -35.01 31.04 17.06
CA THR A 10 -35.61 31.45 15.76
C THR A 10 -35.84 32.95 15.73
N ASP A 11 -36.48 33.50 16.77
CA ASP A 11 -36.78 34.93 16.85
C ASP A 11 -35.49 35.77 16.89
N PHE A 12 -34.46 35.29 17.59
CA PHE A 12 -33.15 35.92 17.65
C PHE A 12 -32.42 35.89 16.30
N ALA A 13 -32.33 34.73 15.64
CA ALA A 13 -31.70 34.58 14.33
C ALA A 13 -32.44 35.37 13.25
N THR A 14 -33.78 35.35 13.25
CA THR A 14 -34.59 36.18 12.32
C THR A 14 -34.30 37.67 12.48
N ARG A 15 -34.00 38.10 13.70
CA ARG A 15 -33.73 39.50 14.00
C ARG A 15 -32.30 39.93 13.67
N TYR A 16 -31.31 39.06 13.87
CA TYR A 16 -29.90 39.44 13.85
C TYR A 16 -29.04 38.71 12.81
N GLY A 17 -29.54 37.67 12.14
CA GLY A 17 -28.76 36.81 11.24
C GLY A 17 -28.05 37.55 10.09
N ASP A 18 -28.61 38.66 9.62
CA ASP A 18 -27.93 39.51 8.62
C ASP A 18 -26.68 40.23 9.17
N THR A 19 -26.45 40.22 10.49
CA THR A 19 -25.37 40.93 11.19
C THR A 19 -24.44 40.04 12.02
N ILE A 20 -24.85 38.81 12.34
CA ILE A 20 -24.06 37.84 13.09
C ILE A 20 -24.00 36.52 12.34
N GLN A 21 -22.85 35.87 12.34
CA GLN A 21 -22.65 34.59 11.65
C GLN A 21 -22.48 33.41 12.60
N PHE A 22 -21.98 33.66 13.82
CA PHE A 22 -21.60 32.61 14.77
C PHE A 22 -22.51 32.64 15.99
N TYR A 23 -23.08 31.49 16.33
CA TYR A 23 -24.02 31.31 17.43
C TYR A 23 -23.44 30.33 18.45
N ILE A 24 -23.05 30.83 19.63
CA ILE A 24 -22.64 29.99 20.77
C ILE A 24 -23.89 29.60 21.55
N ILE A 25 -24.16 28.29 21.62
CA ILE A 25 -25.38 27.78 22.23
C ILE A 25 -25.11 27.34 23.67
N TRP A 26 -25.53 28.19 24.62
CA TRP A 26 -25.35 28.04 26.07
C TRP A 26 -23.91 28.36 26.56
N ASP A 27 -23.70 28.30 27.88
CA ASP A 27 -22.39 28.48 28.54
C ASP A 27 -22.22 27.47 29.69
N GLU A 28 -21.09 26.74 29.70
CA GLU A 28 -20.70 25.79 30.77
C GLU A 28 -21.81 24.81 31.24
N PRO A 29 -22.50 24.09 30.34
CA PRO A 29 -23.57 23.15 30.73
C PRO A 29 -23.05 21.97 31.57
N ASN A 30 -21.74 21.83 31.70
CA ASN A 30 -21.08 20.82 32.52
C ASN A 30 -20.96 21.20 34.01
N LEU A 31 -21.49 22.36 34.42
CA LEU A 31 -21.61 22.80 35.82
C LEU A 31 -23.10 22.97 36.21
N ALA A 32 -23.51 22.43 37.36
CA ALA A 32 -24.89 22.52 37.83
C ALA A 32 -25.34 23.97 38.05
N SER A 33 -24.44 24.83 38.53
CA SER A 33 -24.71 26.27 38.74
C SER A 33 -25.13 26.98 37.45
N HIS A 34 -24.67 26.50 36.29
CA HIS A 34 -24.96 27.04 34.97
C HIS A 34 -26.00 26.19 34.21
N TRP A 35 -26.56 25.17 34.87
CA TRP A 35 -27.60 24.28 34.37
C TRP A 35 -28.80 24.23 35.31
N GLY A 36 -29.22 25.40 35.83
CA GLY A 36 -30.42 25.53 36.66
C GLY A 36 -30.35 24.82 38.02
N ASN A 37 -29.13 24.63 38.56
CA ASN A 37 -28.83 23.81 39.73
C ASN A 37 -29.30 22.35 39.60
N GLN A 38 -29.36 21.83 38.37
CA GLN A 38 -29.59 20.42 38.08
C GLN A 38 -28.26 19.73 37.75
N PRO A 39 -28.18 18.40 37.94
CA PRO A 39 -27.02 17.64 37.51
C PRO A 39 -26.71 17.85 36.03
N PRO A 40 -25.46 18.10 35.64
CA PRO A 40 -25.07 18.21 34.24
C PRO A 40 -25.45 16.97 33.44
N ASN A 41 -26.11 17.16 32.30
CA ASN A 41 -26.56 16.08 31.43
C ASN A 41 -26.28 16.41 29.95
N ALA A 42 -25.35 15.65 29.36
CA ALA A 42 -24.96 15.83 27.96
C ALA A 42 -26.09 15.46 26.96
N ASP A 43 -26.99 14.55 27.32
CA ASP A 43 -28.14 14.18 26.47
C ASP A 43 -29.14 15.34 26.38
N ASP A 44 -29.47 15.95 27.52
CA ASP A 44 -30.40 17.08 27.59
C ASP A 44 -29.82 18.31 26.87
N TYR A 45 -28.52 18.58 27.08
CA TYR A 45 -27.81 19.61 26.34
C TYR A 45 -27.75 19.31 24.84
N GLY A 46 -27.46 18.07 24.43
CA GLY A 46 -27.43 17.65 23.04
C GLY A 46 -28.78 17.83 22.33
N ALA A 47 -29.89 17.54 23.02
CA ALA A 47 -31.23 17.79 22.53
C ALA A 47 -31.53 19.29 22.39
N LEU A 48 -31.11 20.11 23.36
CA LEU A 48 -31.25 21.57 23.32
C LEU A 48 -30.42 22.19 22.18
N LEU A 49 -29.16 21.79 22.04
CA LEU A 49 -28.25 22.20 20.99
C LEU A 49 -28.80 21.85 19.61
N SER A 50 -29.26 20.61 19.40
CA SER A 50 -29.81 20.16 18.12
C SER A 50 -31.07 20.91 17.73
N ALA A 51 -31.97 21.15 18.68
CA ALA A 51 -33.20 21.92 18.44
C ALA A 51 -32.90 23.38 18.11
N ALA A 52 -31.98 24.03 18.85
CA ALA A 52 -31.55 25.39 18.59
C ALA A 52 -30.83 25.52 17.23
N ALA A 53 -29.89 24.63 16.92
CA ALA A 53 -29.17 24.61 15.66
C ALA A 53 -30.12 24.51 14.45
N SER A 54 -31.09 23.59 14.52
CA SER A 54 -32.10 23.42 13.47
C SER A 54 -32.98 24.66 13.30
N ALA A 55 -33.42 25.25 14.42
CA ALA A 55 -34.23 26.47 14.43
C ALA A 55 -33.47 27.67 13.83
N ILE A 56 -32.22 27.89 14.27
CA ILE A 56 -31.36 28.96 13.76
C ILE A 56 -31.10 28.77 12.27
N ARG A 57 -30.68 27.58 11.83
CA ARG A 57 -30.38 27.31 10.40
C ARG A 57 -31.60 27.45 9.49
N THR A 58 -32.81 27.31 10.04
CA THR A 58 -34.06 27.55 9.29
C THR A 58 -34.30 29.05 9.07
N ALA A 59 -33.92 29.90 10.04
CA ALA A 59 -34.07 31.36 9.96
C ALA A 59 -32.87 32.03 9.25
N ASP A 60 -31.68 31.47 9.40
CA ASP A 60 -30.40 31.96 8.91
C ASP A 60 -29.60 30.79 8.33
N GLY A 61 -29.61 30.64 7.01
CA GLY A 61 -29.02 29.50 6.31
C GLY A 61 -27.48 29.47 6.35
N ASP A 62 -26.83 30.59 6.64
CA ASP A 62 -25.38 30.74 6.68
C ASP A 62 -24.82 30.65 8.11
N ALA A 63 -25.69 30.38 9.09
CA ALA A 63 -25.34 30.30 10.51
C ALA A 63 -24.32 29.19 10.81
N VAL A 64 -23.27 29.57 11.55
CA VAL A 64 -22.27 28.66 12.11
C VAL A 64 -22.56 28.44 13.59
N ILE A 65 -22.76 27.18 13.96
CA ILE A 65 -23.16 26.79 15.33
C ILE A 65 -21.93 26.38 16.12
N VAL A 66 -21.74 27.02 17.26
CA VAL A 66 -20.67 26.74 18.23
C VAL A 66 -21.29 26.09 19.45
N ALA A 67 -20.81 24.90 19.81
CA ALA A 67 -21.21 24.25 21.06
C ALA A 67 -20.78 25.09 22.27
N ALA A 68 -21.44 24.89 23.42
CA ALA A 68 -21.18 25.64 24.62
C ALA A 68 -19.71 25.47 25.04
N PRO A 69 -19.02 26.55 25.42
CA PRO A 69 -17.69 26.43 25.98
C PRO A 69 -17.76 25.73 27.34
N LEU A 70 -17.20 24.52 27.38
CA LEU A 70 -17.16 23.71 28.59
C LEU A 70 -16.18 24.29 29.63
N ALA A 71 -16.60 24.32 30.89
CA ALA A 71 -15.77 24.74 32.02
C ALA A 71 -14.71 23.67 32.34
N PRO A 72 -13.45 24.05 32.61
CA PRO A 72 -12.44 23.09 32.99
C PRO A 72 -12.67 22.65 34.44
N THR A 73 -12.97 21.37 34.62
CA THR A 73 -13.07 20.71 35.94
C THR A 73 -12.54 19.29 35.85
N ILE A 74 -12.08 18.77 36.98
CA ILE A 74 -11.67 17.36 37.15
C ILE A 74 -12.78 16.52 37.81
N GLU A 75 -13.87 17.15 38.21
CA GLU A 75 -14.95 16.51 38.94
C GLU A 75 -15.73 15.52 38.07
N THR A 76 -16.20 14.43 38.69
CA THR A 76 -17.03 13.42 38.04
C THR A 76 -18.32 13.20 38.85
N GLY A 77 -18.76 14.24 39.55
CA GLY A 77 -19.85 14.21 40.50
C GLY A 77 -21.19 14.66 39.89
N PRO A 78 -22.27 14.63 40.68
CA PRO A 78 -23.58 15.08 40.22
C PRO A 78 -23.64 16.60 40.04
N ASP A 79 -22.79 17.38 40.70
CA ASP A 79 -22.83 18.84 40.60
C ASP A 79 -22.01 19.33 39.40
N ASN A 80 -20.87 18.71 39.10
CA ASN A 80 -19.98 19.10 38.01
C ASN A 80 -19.42 17.86 37.30
N LEU A 81 -19.31 17.95 35.97
CA LEU A 81 -18.72 16.91 35.14
C LEU A 81 -17.54 17.45 34.34
N ALA A 82 -16.43 16.69 34.35
CA ALA A 82 -15.22 17.02 33.64
C ALA A 82 -15.52 17.23 32.14
N ASP A 83 -15.06 18.37 31.62
CA ASP A 83 -15.15 18.81 30.22
C ASP A 83 -14.96 17.69 29.17
N HIS A 84 -13.88 16.91 29.26
CA HIS A 84 -13.60 15.82 28.33
C HIS A 84 -14.59 14.65 28.45
N LEU A 85 -15.14 14.39 29.63
CA LEU A 85 -16.19 13.37 29.84
C LEU A 85 -17.54 13.87 29.30
N PHE A 86 -17.89 15.12 29.58
CA PHE A 86 -19.10 15.74 29.06
C PHE A 86 -19.08 15.77 27.52
N MET A 87 -17.95 16.14 26.91
CA MET A 87 -17.79 16.13 25.45
C MET A 87 -17.89 14.70 24.88
N GLN A 88 -17.29 13.71 25.55
CA GLN A 88 -17.40 12.32 25.11
C GLN A 88 -18.85 11.83 25.18
N GLN A 89 -19.58 12.14 26.24
CA GLN A 89 -21.00 11.83 26.35
C GLN A 89 -21.83 12.56 25.28
N LEU A 90 -21.51 13.82 24.97
CA LEU A 90 -22.18 14.56 23.89
C LEU A 90 -21.98 13.88 22.52
N TYR A 91 -20.79 13.33 22.25
CA TYR A 91 -20.51 12.55 21.05
C TYR A 91 -21.21 11.19 21.00
N GLU A 92 -21.60 10.65 22.15
CA GLU A 92 -22.42 9.42 22.24
C GLU A 92 -23.89 9.67 21.90
N THR A 93 -24.29 10.95 21.78
CA THR A 93 -25.58 11.40 21.25
C THR A 93 -25.52 11.68 19.75
N ASP A 94 -26.67 12.02 19.14
CA ASP A 94 -26.74 12.46 17.73
C ASP A 94 -26.34 13.95 17.53
N ALA A 95 -25.94 14.66 18.58
CA ALA A 95 -25.66 16.11 18.56
C ALA A 95 -24.35 16.48 17.84
N ALA A 96 -23.49 15.52 17.48
CA ALA A 96 -22.27 15.79 16.73
C ALA A 96 -22.53 16.53 15.40
N SER A 97 -23.67 16.28 14.77
CA SER A 97 -24.06 16.96 13.52
C SER A 97 -24.66 18.36 13.73
N ALA A 98 -24.98 18.72 14.99
CA ALA A 98 -25.66 19.98 15.32
C ALA A 98 -24.72 21.18 15.47
N PHE A 99 -23.41 20.95 15.68
CA PHE A 99 -22.41 22.02 15.82
C PHE A 99 -21.28 21.89 14.80
N ASP A 100 -20.80 23.05 14.34
CA ASP A 100 -19.68 23.18 13.42
C ASP A 100 -18.34 23.36 14.16
N ILE A 101 -18.40 23.91 15.38
CA ILE A 101 -17.24 24.26 16.19
C ILE A 101 -17.48 23.80 17.63
N ALA A 102 -16.50 23.10 18.22
CA ALA A 102 -16.51 22.79 19.65
C ALA A 102 -15.89 23.96 20.43
N ALA A 103 -16.27 24.18 21.68
CA ALA A 103 -15.67 25.22 22.50
C ALA A 103 -15.36 24.73 23.91
N ALA A 104 -14.36 25.37 24.54
CA ALA A 104 -14.02 25.15 25.94
C ALA A 104 -13.28 26.35 26.52
N LYS A 105 -13.03 26.33 27.83
CA LYS A 105 -12.40 27.44 28.55
C LYS A 105 -11.03 27.06 29.11
N PRO A 106 -9.93 27.24 28.35
CA PRO A 106 -8.60 26.84 28.80
C PRO A 106 -7.97 27.86 29.76
N TYR A 107 -8.41 27.88 31.01
CA TYR A 107 -7.73 28.67 32.04
C TYR A 107 -6.35 28.10 32.35
N GLY A 108 -5.36 28.99 32.54
CA GLY A 108 -3.99 28.59 32.83
C GLY A 108 -3.74 28.20 34.29
N PHE A 109 -4.69 28.53 35.18
CA PHE A 109 -4.59 28.34 36.62
C PHE A 109 -3.30 28.92 37.21
N ASN A 110 -2.53 28.11 37.94
CA ASN A 110 -1.23 28.49 38.51
C ASN A 110 -0.05 28.11 37.61
N SER A 111 -0.30 27.43 36.49
CA SER A 111 0.75 26.89 35.61
C SER A 111 1.11 27.87 34.50
N PRO A 112 2.38 27.92 34.09
CA PRO A 112 2.76 28.66 32.90
C PRO A 112 2.18 28.01 31.63
N PRO A 113 2.02 28.75 30.52
CA PRO A 113 1.48 28.23 29.27
C PRO A 113 2.39 27.21 28.59
N ASP A 114 3.64 27.04 28.98
CA ASP A 114 4.56 26.03 28.46
C ASP A 114 4.51 24.70 29.24
N ASP A 115 3.70 24.61 30.30
CA ASP A 115 3.36 23.33 30.93
C ASP A 115 2.58 22.45 29.95
N ARG A 116 3.28 21.50 29.32
CA ARG A 116 2.73 20.57 28.32
C ARG A 116 2.04 19.35 28.93
N THR A 117 1.79 19.33 30.23
CA THR A 117 1.11 18.20 30.89
C THR A 117 -0.34 18.14 30.42
N VAL A 118 -0.69 17.05 29.72
CA VAL A 118 -2.06 16.74 29.27
C VAL A 118 -2.53 15.52 30.06
N ALA A 119 -3.34 15.74 31.09
CA ALA A 119 -3.83 14.69 31.97
C ALA A 119 -5.22 15.02 32.54
N ASN A 120 -6.04 14.00 32.77
CA ASN A 120 -7.42 14.15 33.24
C ASN A 120 -7.52 14.92 34.57
N GLU A 121 -6.53 14.78 35.45
CA GLU A 121 -6.50 15.39 36.78
C GLU A 121 -5.73 16.72 36.84
N THR A 122 -5.32 17.26 35.69
CA THR A 122 -4.56 18.50 35.62
C THR A 122 -5.40 19.64 35.05
N LEU A 123 -5.44 20.74 35.78
CA LEU A 123 -6.04 22.00 35.39
C LEU A 123 -4.92 22.97 34.98
N ASN A 124 -4.75 23.16 33.67
CA ASN A 124 -3.78 24.06 33.07
C ASN A 124 -4.23 24.43 31.64
N PHE A 125 -3.48 25.33 30.99
CA PHE A 125 -3.75 25.76 29.62
C PHE A 125 -3.75 24.59 28.61
N SER A 126 -2.87 23.60 28.80
CA SER A 126 -2.75 22.42 27.93
C SER A 126 -3.94 21.48 27.99
N ARG A 127 -4.81 21.59 29.00
CA ARG A 127 -5.98 20.72 29.16
C ARG A 127 -6.90 20.73 27.93
N LEU A 128 -6.94 21.84 27.18
CA LEU A 128 -7.71 21.94 25.94
C LEU A 128 -7.42 20.80 24.95
N ILE A 129 -6.19 20.28 24.97
CA ILE A 129 -5.75 19.18 24.12
C ILE A 129 -6.58 17.90 24.40
N LEU A 130 -7.05 17.66 25.63
CA LEU A 130 -7.91 16.51 25.94
C LEU A 130 -9.21 16.54 25.14
N LEU A 131 -9.82 17.71 24.96
CA LEU A 131 -11.03 17.85 24.16
C LEU A 131 -10.72 17.62 22.69
N ARG A 132 -9.58 18.14 22.21
CA ARG A 132 -9.12 17.85 20.86
C ARG A 132 -8.91 16.34 20.64
N GLU A 133 -8.34 15.63 21.61
CA GLU A 133 -8.18 14.17 21.57
C GLU A 133 -9.53 13.42 21.55
N VAL A 134 -10.53 13.90 22.31
CA VAL A 134 -11.91 13.37 22.24
C VAL A 134 -12.48 13.55 20.84
N MET A 135 -12.37 14.75 20.23
CA MET A 135 -12.85 14.98 18.87
C MET A 135 -12.15 14.09 17.85
N LEU A 136 -10.82 13.92 17.97
CA LEU A 136 -10.04 13.05 17.08
C LEU A 136 -10.47 11.59 17.16
N ARG A 137 -10.75 11.07 18.37
CA ARG A 137 -11.26 9.70 18.57
C ARG A 137 -12.64 9.49 17.97
N ASN A 138 -13.47 10.53 17.93
CA ASN A 138 -14.83 10.49 17.36
C ASN A 138 -14.88 10.91 15.88
N GLY A 139 -13.73 11.05 15.19
CA GLY A 139 -13.68 11.34 13.74
C GLY A 139 -13.87 12.81 13.36
N ASP A 140 -13.99 13.72 14.32
CA ASP A 140 -14.32 15.14 14.12
C ASP A 140 -13.08 16.05 13.99
N SER A 141 -12.01 15.50 13.42
CA SER A 141 -10.72 16.19 13.26
C SER A 141 -10.77 17.46 12.39
N HIS A 142 -11.79 17.61 11.56
CA HIS A 142 -11.94 18.71 10.62
C HIS A 142 -12.56 19.97 11.26
N LYS A 143 -13.19 19.84 12.43
CA LYS A 143 -13.78 20.96 13.17
C LYS A 143 -12.74 21.66 14.03
N ALA A 144 -12.90 22.97 14.20
CA ALA A 144 -12.07 23.77 15.09
C ALA A 144 -12.53 23.62 16.56
N VAL A 145 -11.64 23.97 17.48
CA VAL A 145 -11.96 24.23 18.88
C VAL A 145 -11.83 25.73 19.13
N TRP A 146 -12.80 26.35 19.79
CA TRP A 146 -12.70 27.74 20.25
C TRP A 146 -12.41 27.79 21.75
N ALA A 147 -11.58 28.75 22.16
CA ALA A 147 -11.40 29.09 23.56
C ALA A 147 -12.43 30.15 23.92
N GLY A 148 -13.56 29.74 24.50
CA GLY A 148 -14.68 30.62 24.84
C GLY A 148 -14.33 31.67 25.90
N ASN A 149 -13.38 31.33 26.76
CA ASN A 149 -12.87 32.14 27.85
C ASN A 149 -11.51 31.58 28.25
N TRP A 150 -10.49 32.42 28.44
CA TRP A 150 -9.18 31.96 28.87
C TRP A 150 -8.37 33.09 29.50
N GLY A 151 -7.32 32.70 30.24
CA GLY A 151 -6.37 33.63 30.84
C GLY A 151 -5.80 33.13 32.16
N TRP A 152 -5.10 34.03 32.84
CA TRP A 152 -4.60 33.88 34.20
C TRP A 152 -5.20 34.96 35.09
N ASN A 153 -5.52 34.60 36.32
CA ASN A 153 -6.09 35.53 37.29
C ASN A 153 -4.95 36.19 38.10
N SER A 154 -5.02 37.51 38.29
CA SER A 154 -4.07 38.29 39.07
C SER A 154 -4.82 39.34 39.89
N LEU A 155 -5.12 39.02 41.16
CA LEU A 155 -5.74 39.95 42.08
C LEU A 155 -4.73 40.98 42.63
N PRO A 156 -5.17 42.21 42.95
CA PRO A 156 -4.32 43.21 43.60
C PRO A 156 -3.76 42.72 44.94
N ALA A 157 -2.58 43.22 45.33
CA ALA A 157 -1.94 42.83 46.59
C ALA A 157 -2.76 43.24 47.84
N ASP A 158 -3.65 44.22 47.71
CA ASP A 158 -4.58 44.71 48.73
C ASP A 158 -6.00 44.14 48.56
N TRP A 159 -6.18 43.05 47.83
CA TRP A 159 -7.48 42.40 47.63
C TRP A 159 -8.10 41.92 48.95
N THR A 160 -9.36 42.31 49.18
CA THR A 160 -10.15 41.93 50.36
C THR A 160 -11.45 41.18 50.03
N GLY A 161 -11.67 40.84 48.75
CA GLY A 161 -12.83 40.10 48.28
C GLY A 161 -12.66 38.58 48.43
N GLU A 162 -13.44 37.81 47.67
CA GLU A 162 -13.34 36.34 47.68
C GLU A 162 -12.05 35.86 46.98
N SER A 163 -11.54 34.68 47.37
CA SER A 163 -10.33 34.11 46.78
C SER A 163 -10.58 33.54 45.37
N SER A 164 -9.57 33.61 44.49
CA SER A 164 -9.68 33.08 43.14
C SER A 164 -9.75 31.54 43.12
N ILE A 165 -10.77 31.01 42.44
CA ILE A 165 -10.87 29.57 42.12
C ILE A 165 -10.00 29.17 40.92
N TRP A 166 -9.50 30.15 40.15
CA TRP A 166 -8.64 29.95 38.98
C TRP A 166 -7.16 30.06 39.32
N GLY A 167 -6.78 29.94 40.59
CA GLY A 167 -5.41 30.23 41.01
C GLY A 167 -5.05 31.71 40.86
N GLU A 168 -3.81 32.06 41.19
CA GLU A 168 -3.32 33.44 41.17
C GLU A 168 -1.88 33.50 40.68
N VAL A 169 -1.60 34.44 39.79
CA VAL A 169 -0.25 34.80 39.33
C VAL A 169 -0.01 36.28 39.56
N THR A 170 1.25 36.71 39.50
CA THR A 170 1.57 38.15 39.55
C THR A 170 1.12 38.86 38.27
N ALA A 171 0.85 40.17 38.33
CA ALA A 171 0.46 40.95 37.15
C ALA A 171 1.48 40.88 35.99
N THR A 172 2.77 40.76 36.29
CA THR A 172 3.81 40.55 35.28
C THR A 172 3.70 39.15 34.66
N GLN A 173 3.54 38.11 35.48
CA GLN A 173 3.32 36.75 34.98
C GLN A 173 2.04 36.64 34.16
N GLN A 174 0.97 37.34 34.56
CA GLN A 174 -0.28 37.38 33.79
C GLN A 174 -0.02 37.88 32.37
N ALA A 175 0.71 38.99 32.22
CA ALA A 175 1.07 39.53 30.91
C ALA A 175 1.98 38.57 30.11
N ASP A 176 3.06 38.08 30.73
CA ASP A 176 4.02 37.18 30.07
C ASP A 176 3.36 35.87 29.63
N TYR A 177 2.53 35.28 30.49
CA TYR A 177 1.81 34.04 30.22
C TYR A 177 0.74 34.23 29.15
N THR A 178 -0.01 35.33 29.16
CA THR A 178 -0.97 35.65 28.09
C THR A 178 -0.29 35.74 26.73
N LEU A 179 0.85 36.42 26.62
CA LEU A 179 1.58 36.52 25.35
C LEU A 179 2.18 35.17 24.92
N ALA A 180 2.84 34.45 25.83
CA ALA A 180 3.41 33.14 25.53
C ALA A 180 2.35 32.09 25.16
N ALA A 181 1.15 32.18 25.71
CA ALA A 181 0.00 31.35 25.34
C ALA A 181 -0.48 31.64 23.92
N LEU A 182 -0.56 32.91 23.51
CA LEU A 182 -0.90 33.29 22.14
C LEU A 182 0.12 32.74 21.14
N ASP A 183 1.42 32.90 21.43
CA ASP A 183 2.48 32.37 20.59
C ASP A 183 2.42 30.84 20.50
N ARG A 184 2.29 30.16 21.65
CA ARG A 184 2.17 28.70 21.66
C ARG A 184 0.95 28.22 20.88
N ALA A 185 -0.22 28.82 21.08
CA ALA A 185 -1.43 28.44 20.38
C ALA A 185 -1.29 28.63 18.86
N ARG A 186 -0.73 29.76 18.42
CA ARG A 186 -0.46 30.03 16.99
C ARG A 186 0.52 29.05 16.38
N LEU A 187 1.55 28.64 17.13
CA LEU A 187 2.56 27.72 16.62
C LEU A 187 2.10 26.26 16.65
N GLU A 188 1.46 25.83 17.72
CA GLU A 188 1.24 24.40 18.01
C GLU A 188 -0.20 23.94 17.78
N TRP A 189 -1.17 24.85 17.80
CA TRP A 189 -2.60 24.52 17.78
C TRP A 189 -3.30 25.12 16.55
N PRO A 190 -2.96 24.69 15.32
CA PRO A 190 -3.64 25.17 14.10
C PRO A 190 -5.12 24.74 14.02
N TRP A 191 -5.57 23.91 14.98
CA TRP A 191 -6.96 23.51 15.17
C TRP A 191 -7.73 24.43 16.13
N LEU A 192 -7.04 25.34 16.84
CA LEU A 192 -7.68 26.38 17.65
C LEU A 192 -8.15 27.49 16.71
N GLY A 193 -9.44 27.81 16.78
CA GLY A 193 -10.04 28.94 16.08
C GLY A 193 -9.92 30.23 16.89
N ILE A 194 -11.05 30.80 17.28
CA ILE A 194 -11.08 32.05 18.07
C ILE A 194 -10.79 31.75 19.55
N ALA A 195 -10.04 32.65 20.20
CA ALA A 195 -9.75 32.61 21.61
C ALA A 195 -10.14 33.93 22.29
N PHE A 196 -11.22 33.93 23.05
CA PHE A 196 -11.74 35.09 23.77
C PHE A 196 -11.02 35.22 25.12
N LEU A 197 -10.10 36.18 25.22
CA LEU A 197 -9.45 36.50 26.48
C LEU A 197 -10.49 37.06 27.46
N GLU A 198 -10.49 36.55 28.68
CA GLU A 198 -11.60 36.62 29.64
C GLU A 198 -12.44 37.90 29.64
N ASN A 199 -11.92 39.03 30.17
CA ASN A 199 -12.69 40.27 30.26
C ASN A 199 -11.83 41.51 30.08
N TRP A 200 -12.28 42.45 29.25
CA TRP A 200 -11.72 43.80 29.24
C TRP A 200 -11.95 44.49 30.59
N GLN A 201 -13.20 44.44 31.08
CA GLN A 201 -13.60 44.85 32.42
C GLN A 201 -14.78 43.96 32.85
N PRO A 202 -14.68 43.23 33.98
CA PRO A 202 -15.78 42.35 34.42
C PRO A 202 -17.04 43.12 34.82
N ASP A 203 -18.21 42.58 34.46
CA ASP A 203 -19.51 43.00 34.99
C ASP A 203 -19.86 42.14 36.22
N ALA A 204 -19.12 42.35 37.32
CA ALA A 204 -19.23 41.59 38.55
C ALA A 204 -19.11 42.48 39.80
N PRO A 205 -19.65 42.06 40.96
CA PRO A 205 -19.45 42.75 42.23
C PRO A 205 -17.96 43.05 42.51
N ALA A 206 -17.68 44.14 43.22
CA ALA A 206 -16.29 44.60 43.44
C ALA A 206 -15.43 43.62 44.26
N ASP A 207 -16.06 42.68 44.96
CA ASP A 207 -15.46 41.62 45.76
C ASP A 207 -15.36 40.27 45.01
N ASP A 208 -15.79 40.20 43.75
CA ASP A 208 -15.73 38.99 42.91
C ASP A 208 -14.31 38.77 42.35
N PRO A 209 -13.71 37.58 42.52
CA PRO A 209 -12.35 37.29 42.05
C PRO A 209 -12.18 37.36 40.53
N ARG A 210 -13.27 37.41 39.74
CA ARG A 210 -13.22 37.66 38.29
C ARG A 210 -12.55 38.99 37.94
N TRP A 211 -12.52 39.97 38.85
CA TRP A 211 -11.73 41.21 38.70
C TRP A 211 -10.24 40.96 38.44
N GLY A 212 -9.71 39.82 38.91
CA GLY A 212 -8.33 39.42 38.63
C GLY A 212 -8.02 39.14 37.15
N PHE A 213 -9.03 38.99 36.29
CA PHE A 213 -8.83 38.83 34.84
C PHE A 213 -8.94 40.13 34.03
N SER A 214 -9.26 41.26 34.67
CA SER A 214 -9.46 42.55 33.99
C SER A 214 -8.24 42.95 33.19
N VAL A 215 -8.43 43.23 31.89
CA VAL A 215 -7.36 43.71 31.00
C VAL A 215 -7.25 45.23 31.02
N ALA A 216 -8.36 45.95 31.21
CA ALA A 216 -8.39 47.40 31.16
C ALA A 216 -7.47 48.04 32.21
N GLY A 217 -6.56 48.91 31.76
CA GLY A 217 -5.65 49.64 32.64
C GLY A 217 -4.54 48.79 33.28
N THR A 218 -4.35 47.54 32.87
CA THR A 218 -3.32 46.64 33.40
C THR A 218 -2.10 46.53 32.48
N VAL A 219 -1.03 45.89 32.98
CA VAL A 219 0.18 45.58 32.19
C VAL A 219 -0.15 44.71 30.98
N VAL A 220 -1.20 43.88 31.06
CA VAL A 220 -1.66 43.01 29.98
C VAL A 220 -2.13 43.83 28.77
N ALA A 221 -2.92 44.90 28.98
CA ALA A 221 -3.38 45.76 27.88
C ALA A 221 -2.22 46.37 27.08
N ASN A 222 -1.23 46.94 27.78
CA ASN A 222 -0.04 47.55 27.16
C ASN A 222 0.80 46.49 26.41
N SER A 223 0.93 45.30 26.99
CA SER A 223 1.67 44.19 26.41
C SER A 223 0.99 43.66 25.15
N LEU A 224 -0.34 43.52 25.15
CA LEU A 224 -1.13 43.13 23.98
C LEU A 224 -1.09 44.18 22.86
N GLN A 225 -1.15 45.48 23.20
CA GLN A 225 -1.03 46.54 22.21
C GLN A 225 0.34 46.50 21.51
N THR A 226 1.41 46.32 22.29
CA THR A 226 2.77 46.17 21.75
C THR A 226 2.88 44.92 20.89
N TYR A 227 2.41 43.79 21.41
CA TYR A 227 2.40 42.51 20.70
C TYR A 227 1.65 42.60 19.35
N GLN A 228 0.50 43.27 19.31
CA GLN A 228 -0.27 43.47 18.07
C GLN A 228 0.46 44.38 17.08
N ALA A 229 1.12 45.44 17.55
CA ALA A 229 1.88 46.37 16.71
C ALA A 229 3.13 45.71 16.08
N GLU A 230 3.71 44.72 16.76
CA GLU A 230 4.90 43.98 16.30
C GLU A 230 4.58 42.80 15.36
N GLN A 231 3.30 42.48 15.13
CA GLN A 231 2.93 41.37 14.26
C GLN A 231 3.30 41.64 12.79
N ASN A 232 4.22 40.84 12.26
CA ASN A 232 4.59 40.91 10.86
C ASN A 232 3.58 40.17 9.97
N ARG A 233 2.71 40.93 9.30
CA ARG A 233 1.70 40.39 8.36
C ARG A 233 2.28 39.90 7.04
N THR A 234 3.56 40.16 6.74
CA THR A 234 4.22 39.64 5.54
C THR A 234 4.74 38.21 5.73
N VAL A 235 4.47 37.57 6.88
CA VAL A 235 4.93 36.23 7.22
C VAL A 235 3.73 35.39 7.68
N ALA A 236 3.44 34.34 6.92
CA ALA A 236 2.42 33.37 7.26
C ALA A 236 2.85 32.52 8.48
N GLN A 237 2.05 32.54 9.53
CA GLN A 237 2.27 31.72 10.74
C GLN A 237 1.82 30.27 10.54
N PRO A 238 2.13 29.32 11.43
CA PRO A 238 1.61 27.96 11.35
C PRO A 238 0.08 27.91 11.25
N GLY A 239 -0.44 27.04 10.39
CA GLY A 239 -1.86 27.02 10.03
C GLY A 239 -2.10 26.95 8.51
N PHE A 240 -3.38 26.96 8.12
CA PHE A 240 -3.79 27.02 6.72
C PHE A 240 -3.95 28.46 6.25
N HIS A 241 -3.43 28.76 5.06
CA HIS A 241 -3.54 30.04 4.38
C HIS A 241 -4.15 29.81 3.00
N LEU A 242 -5.29 30.44 2.73
CA LEU A 242 -5.97 30.38 1.43
C LEU A 242 -5.11 31.10 0.38
N ALA A 243 -5.05 30.57 -0.84
CA ALA A 243 -4.40 31.23 -1.96
C ALA A 243 -5.22 32.46 -2.39
N GLN A 244 -4.71 33.67 -2.13
CA GLN A 244 -5.44 34.92 -2.38
C GLN A 244 -4.49 36.10 -2.60
N PRO A 245 -4.87 37.11 -3.41
CA PRO A 245 -3.95 38.18 -3.82
C PRO A 245 -3.76 39.29 -2.79
N ASN A 246 -4.62 39.35 -1.76
CA ASN A 246 -4.63 40.38 -0.72
C ASN A 246 -3.84 40.01 0.55
N ASP A 247 -3.29 38.79 0.63
CA ASP A 247 -2.44 38.36 1.73
C ASP A 247 -0.98 38.75 1.48
N LEU A 248 -0.41 39.58 2.36
CA LEU A 248 0.94 40.12 2.22
C LEU A 248 2.04 39.05 2.38
N ALA A 249 1.71 37.86 2.90
CA ALA A 249 2.63 36.73 2.94
C ALA A 249 2.77 36.03 1.58
N GLN A 250 1.94 36.38 0.59
CA GLN A 250 1.84 35.73 -0.72
C GLN A 250 2.06 36.75 -1.83
N ILE A 251 3.03 36.51 -2.70
CA ILE A 251 3.34 37.39 -3.84
C ILE A 251 3.19 36.59 -5.12
N TYR A 252 2.17 36.93 -5.90
CA TYR A 252 1.86 36.30 -7.18
C TYR A 252 2.44 37.13 -8.34
N ASP A 253 3.03 36.45 -9.31
CA ASP A 253 3.61 37.01 -10.53
C ASP A 253 3.14 36.16 -11.73
N GLY A 254 2.71 36.83 -12.80
CA GLY A 254 2.04 36.19 -13.95
C GLY A 254 0.52 36.42 -13.98
N ASN A 255 -0.20 35.51 -14.66
CA ASN A 255 -1.62 35.69 -15.01
C ASN A 255 -2.59 34.91 -14.10
N TRP A 256 -2.28 34.83 -12.80
CA TRP A 256 -3.12 34.09 -11.84
C TRP A 256 -4.55 34.62 -11.75
N GLU A 257 -5.52 33.71 -11.69
CA GLU A 257 -6.92 34.00 -11.39
C GLU A 257 -7.26 33.56 -9.95
N PHE A 258 -8.27 34.17 -9.33
CA PHE A 258 -8.60 33.94 -7.92
C PHE A 258 -10.11 33.76 -7.70
N SER A 259 -10.46 32.81 -6.82
CA SER A 259 -11.81 32.55 -6.31
C SER A 259 -11.77 32.46 -4.80
N PRO A 260 -12.72 33.10 -4.08
CA PRO A 260 -12.87 32.92 -2.64
C PRO A 260 -13.16 31.48 -2.23
N GLU A 261 -13.83 30.69 -3.08
CA GLU A 261 -14.15 29.29 -2.78
C GLU A 261 -13.00 28.34 -3.12
N PHE A 262 -12.32 28.55 -4.25
CA PHE A 262 -11.40 27.57 -4.84
C PHE A 262 -9.92 27.89 -4.65
N GLY A 263 -9.56 29.14 -4.37
CA GLY A 263 -8.17 29.61 -4.24
C GLY A 263 -7.66 30.24 -5.53
N ALA A 264 -6.46 29.87 -5.96
CA ALA A 264 -5.81 30.45 -7.13
C ALA A 264 -5.74 29.44 -8.31
N ASP A 265 -5.96 29.95 -9.52
CA ASP A 265 -5.79 29.21 -10.76
C ASP A 265 -4.66 29.75 -11.62
N ILE A 266 -4.04 28.86 -12.36
CA ILE A 266 -2.88 29.14 -13.21
C ILE A 266 -3.38 29.80 -14.50
N GLY A 267 -2.82 30.94 -14.87
CA GLY A 267 -3.18 31.66 -16.08
C GLY A 267 -2.72 30.95 -17.36
N GLN A 268 -3.55 31.03 -18.40
CA GLN A 268 -3.18 30.52 -19.72
C GLN A 268 -2.17 31.48 -20.38
N GLN A 269 -0.93 31.04 -20.59
CA GLN A 269 0.09 31.86 -21.28
C GLN A 269 0.05 31.65 -22.82
N PRO A 270 0.20 32.71 -23.64
CA PRO A 270 0.07 32.63 -25.10
C PRO A 270 1.12 31.74 -25.82
N ASP A 271 2.29 31.51 -25.21
CA ASP A 271 3.47 30.95 -25.89
C ASP A 271 3.92 29.56 -25.40
N ASP A 272 3.07 28.77 -24.72
CA ASP A 272 3.37 27.42 -24.20
C ASP A 272 4.72 27.36 -23.43
N VAL A 273 5.06 28.44 -22.71
CA VAL A 273 6.24 28.50 -21.86
C VAL A 273 6.04 27.47 -20.74
N LEU A 274 6.94 26.47 -20.70
CA LEU A 274 6.91 25.36 -19.73
C LEU A 274 6.84 25.81 -18.26
N LEU A 275 7.34 27.02 -17.96
CA LEU A 275 7.40 27.63 -16.64
C LEU A 275 6.93 29.08 -16.77
N GLY A 276 5.70 29.36 -16.34
CA GLY A 276 5.08 30.67 -16.53
C GLY A 276 4.83 31.37 -15.20
N ASP A 277 3.68 31.07 -14.61
CA ASP A 277 3.19 31.75 -13.43
C ASP A 277 3.92 31.32 -12.16
N LYS A 278 4.15 32.28 -11.28
CA LYS A 278 4.97 32.11 -10.09
C LYS A 278 4.24 32.66 -8.87
N VAL A 279 4.41 31.97 -7.74
CA VAL A 279 3.98 32.47 -6.44
C VAL A 279 5.10 32.29 -5.41
N THR A 280 5.26 33.29 -4.55
CA THR A 280 6.20 33.27 -3.43
C THR A 280 5.44 33.35 -2.12
N PHE A 281 5.67 32.40 -1.23
CA PHE A 281 5.14 32.41 0.14
C PHE A 281 6.27 32.69 1.12
N THR A 282 6.04 33.62 2.04
CA THR A 282 6.92 33.84 3.18
C THR A 282 6.24 33.32 4.44
N PHE A 283 6.88 32.40 5.17
CA PHE A 283 6.25 31.73 6.30
C PHE A 283 7.21 31.52 7.47
N TYR A 284 6.67 31.38 8.68
CA TYR A 284 7.40 30.97 9.88
C TYR A 284 7.00 29.55 10.27
N GLY A 285 7.95 28.60 10.29
CA GLY A 285 7.63 27.21 10.63
C GLY A 285 8.79 26.25 10.41
N THR A 286 8.49 24.95 10.46
CA THR A 286 9.43 23.85 10.20
C THR A 286 9.03 23.00 9.00
N ASP A 287 7.78 23.12 8.55
CA ASP A 287 7.21 22.31 7.49
C ASP A 287 6.31 23.16 6.60
N LEU A 288 6.26 22.82 5.31
CA LEU A 288 5.38 23.45 4.34
C LEU A 288 4.66 22.37 3.53
N GLY A 289 3.34 22.49 3.44
CA GLY A 289 2.51 21.71 2.52
C GLY A 289 1.73 22.62 1.57
N LEU A 290 1.53 22.19 0.33
CA LEU A 290 0.63 22.87 -0.61
C LEU A 290 -0.70 22.14 -0.64
N ARG A 291 -1.79 22.88 -0.44
CA ARG A 291 -3.14 22.35 -0.60
C ARG A 291 -3.54 22.54 -2.06
N VAL A 292 -3.58 21.43 -2.79
CA VAL A 292 -3.74 21.42 -4.25
C VAL A 292 -4.90 20.52 -4.67
N ARG A 293 -5.54 20.87 -5.78
CA ARG A 293 -6.49 19.97 -6.44
C ARG A 293 -5.70 18.94 -7.25
N ARG A 294 -6.06 17.67 -7.09
CA ARG A 294 -5.48 16.55 -7.83
C ARG A 294 -6.55 15.84 -8.63
N ALA A 295 -6.44 15.90 -9.96
CA ALA A 295 -7.37 15.24 -10.87
C ALA A 295 -6.67 14.76 -12.16
N ASN A 296 -7.43 14.30 -13.15
CA ASN A 296 -6.89 13.78 -14.41
C ASN A 296 -6.49 14.90 -15.40
N PHE A 297 -5.60 15.79 -14.98
CA PHE A 297 -4.96 16.81 -15.82
C PHE A 297 -3.44 16.78 -15.65
N ARG A 298 -2.72 17.29 -16.64
CA ARG A 298 -1.24 17.38 -16.64
C ARG A 298 -0.83 18.75 -16.12
N ALA A 299 -0.30 18.80 -14.90
CA ALA A 299 0.28 20.01 -14.34
C ALA A 299 1.31 19.70 -13.26
N ARG A 300 2.25 20.62 -13.05
CA ARG A 300 3.29 20.51 -12.03
C ARG A 300 3.55 21.85 -11.36
N PHE A 301 3.99 21.78 -10.11
CA PHE A 301 4.64 22.87 -9.42
C PHE A 301 6.10 22.54 -9.17
N TYR A 302 7.01 23.44 -9.51
CA TYR A 302 8.42 23.37 -9.15
C TYR A 302 8.68 24.25 -7.95
N ILE A 303 9.22 23.66 -6.87
CA ILE A 303 9.33 24.35 -5.59
C ILE A 303 10.77 24.42 -5.10
N THR A 304 11.15 25.63 -4.66
CA THR A 304 12.36 25.86 -3.87
C THR A 304 12.01 26.49 -2.52
N ILE A 305 12.76 26.14 -1.48
CA ILE A 305 12.71 26.75 -0.15
C ILE A 305 14.06 27.41 0.10
N ASP A 306 14.07 28.71 0.38
CA ASP A 306 15.28 29.51 0.60
C ASP A 306 16.32 29.38 -0.54
N GLY A 307 15.81 29.29 -1.78
CA GLY A 307 16.62 29.08 -2.98
C GLY A 307 17.20 27.67 -3.16
N GLN A 308 16.92 26.74 -2.24
CA GLN A 308 17.28 25.33 -2.34
C GLN A 308 16.10 24.49 -2.82
N LEU A 309 16.36 23.37 -3.50
CA LEU A 309 15.31 22.44 -3.91
C LEU A 309 14.53 21.91 -2.71
N ALA A 310 13.20 21.92 -2.80
CA ALA A 310 12.33 21.42 -1.74
C ALA A 310 12.68 19.97 -1.37
N ASN A 311 12.77 19.67 -0.07
CA ASN A 311 13.38 18.44 0.42
C ASN A 311 12.40 17.26 0.58
N ALA A 312 11.10 17.45 0.35
CA ALA A 312 10.09 16.40 0.43
C ALA A 312 9.57 15.94 -0.94
N LEU A 313 10.11 16.47 -2.03
CA LEU A 313 9.64 16.22 -3.39
C LEU A 313 10.62 15.42 -4.26
N PRO A 314 10.09 14.61 -5.21
CA PRO A 314 10.90 14.00 -6.26
C PRO A 314 11.49 15.07 -7.19
N ARG A 315 12.48 14.67 -8.00
CA ARG A 315 13.26 15.59 -8.83
C ARG A 315 13.30 15.17 -10.30
N ASP A 316 13.28 16.14 -11.19
CA ASP A 316 13.50 15.98 -12.63
C ASP A 316 14.58 16.94 -13.16
N GLU A 317 14.71 17.10 -14.47
CA GLU A 317 15.63 18.06 -15.09
C GLU A 317 15.38 19.54 -14.72
N ASN A 318 14.17 19.89 -14.26
CA ASN A 318 13.77 21.27 -13.97
C ASN A 318 13.80 21.60 -12.46
N GLY A 319 13.76 20.62 -11.57
CA GLY A 319 13.94 20.83 -10.13
C GLY A 319 13.18 19.84 -9.25
N ALA A 320 12.82 20.29 -8.04
CA ALA A 320 11.95 19.53 -7.14
C ALA A 320 10.49 19.78 -7.54
N MET A 321 9.77 18.72 -7.89
CA MET A 321 8.46 18.82 -8.54
C MET A 321 7.34 18.19 -7.71
N LEU A 322 6.19 18.86 -7.67
CA LEU A 322 4.92 18.33 -7.22
C LEU A 322 4.03 18.09 -8.43
N ILE A 323 3.66 16.82 -8.66
CA ILE A 323 2.76 16.43 -9.76
C ILE A 323 1.32 16.53 -9.28
N LEU A 324 0.50 17.27 -10.03
CA LEU A 324 -0.90 17.52 -9.67
C LEU A 324 -1.86 16.46 -10.21
N THR A 325 -1.39 15.59 -11.10
CA THR A 325 -2.24 14.51 -11.61
C THR A 325 -2.59 13.51 -10.52
N SER A 326 -3.85 13.09 -10.46
CA SER A 326 -4.29 12.03 -9.56
C SER A 326 -3.69 10.67 -9.92
N ALA A 327 -3.31 9.91 -8.90
CA ALA A 327 -2.73 8.57 -9.03
C ALA A 327 -3.72 7.56 -9.65
N VAL A 328 -5.02 7.75 -9.41
CA VAL A 328 -6.10 7.01 -10.09
C VAL A 328 -6.81 7.97 -11.03
N LYS A 329 -6.97 7.55 -12.29
CA LYS A 329 -7.51 8.41 -13.36
C LYS A 329 -8.91 8.98 -13.08
N SER A 330 -9.74 8.28 -12.30
CA SER A 330 -11.10 8.73 -11.96
C SER A 330 -11.17 9.73 -10.82
N ASP A 331 -10.10 9.89 -10.06
CA ASP A 331 -10.14 10.63 -8.80
C ASP A 331 -9.99 12.13 -9.06
N ASP A 332 -10.76 12.92 -8.29
CA ASP A 332 -10.74 14.38 -8.24
C ASP A 332 -10.93 14.80 -6.77
N TYR A 333 -9.88 15.33 -6.15
CA TYR A 333 -9.89 15.68 -4.73
C TYR A 333 -8.89 16.79 -4.43
N ILE A 334 -9.08 17.48 -3.29
CA ILE A 334 -8.09 18.41 -2.74
C ILE A 334 -7.27 17.67 -1.69
N ALA A 335 -5.94 17.80 -1.76
CA ALA A 335 -5.03 17.25 -0.78
C ALA A 335 -3.94 18.24 -0.39
N THR A 336 -3.51 18.20 0.87
CA THR A 336 -2.33 18.92 1.33
C THR A 336 -1.11 18.03 1.14
N GLU A 337 -0.31 18.36 0.13
CA GLU A 337 0.89 17.62 -0.25
C GLU A 337 2.12 18.22 0.45
N PRO A 338 2.90 17.41 1.17
CA PRO A 338 4.09 17.89 1.87
C PRO A 338 5.18 18.29 0.86
N VAL A 339 5.69 19.50 0.98
CA VAL A 339 6.67 20.08 0.05
C VAL A 339 8.02 20.27 0.73
N ALA A 340 8.01 20.68 2.00
CA ALA A 340 9.20 20.79 2.83
C ALA A 340 8.94 20.24 4.22
N ARG A 341 9.95 19.56 4.79
CA ARG A 341 9.89 19.02 6.16
C ARG A 341 11.18 19.23 6.92
N ASN A 342 11.10 19.29 8.25
CA ASN A 342 12.27 19.41 9.13
C ASN A 342 13.20 20.61 8.79
N LEU A 343 12.61 21.74 8.40
CA LEU A 343 13.33 23.00 8.27
C LEU A 343 13.76 23.49 9.67
N THR A 344 14.76 24.35 9.72
CA THR A 344 15.16 25.02 10.97
C THR A 344 14.06 25.97 11.41
N PRO A 345 13.58 25.95 12.67
CA PRO A 345 12.56 26.89 13.12
C PRO A 345 12.95 28.35 12.79
N GLY A 346 12.13 29.02 11.97
CA GLY A 346 12.43 30.37 11.51
C GLY A 346 11.56 30.81 10.33
N VAL A 347 11.88 31.98 9.79
CA VAL A 347 11.24 32.52 8.58
C VAL A 347 11.91 31.90 7.34
N HIS A 348 11.08 31.44 6.42
CA HIS A 348 11.46 30.81 5.17
C HIS A 348 10.72 31.44 4.00
N THR A 349 11.31 31.34 2.81
CA THR A 349 10.67 31.75 1.56
C THR A 349 10.54 30.56 0.63
N ALA A 350 9.30 30.19 0.33
CA ALA A 350 8.99 29.21 -0.70
C ALA A 350 8.69 29.92 -2.02
N GLN A 351 9.32 29.46 -3.08
CA GLN A 351 9.02 29.89 -4.45
C GLN A 351 8.47 28.71 -5.23
N ILE A 352 7.29 28.90 -5.81
CA ILE A 352 6.54 27.91 -6.56
C ILE A 352 6.38 28.44 -7.98
N ILE A 353 6.79 27.63 -8.95
CA ILE A 353 6.65 27.93 -10.39
C ILE A 353 5.71 26.91 -11.01
N ALA A 354 4.66 27.39 -11.64
CA ALA A 354 3.64 26.59 -12.28
C ALA A 354 4.04 26.17 -13.70
N SER A 355 3.69 24.93 -14.03
CA SER A 355 3.84 24.32 -15.36
C SER A 355 2.52 23.67 -15.75
N ARG A 356 1.78 24.31 -16.67
CA ARG A 356 0.44 23.92 -17.14
C ARG A 356 -0.60 23.92 -16.00
N GLY A 357 -1.83 23.49 -16.30
CA GLY A 357 -2.90 23.35 -15.29
C GLY A 357 -3.86 24.55 -15.19
N TRP A 358 -3.96 25.35 -16.25
CA TRP A 358 -4.97 26.40 -16.37
C TRP A 358 -6.39 25.81 -16.43
N ASP A 359 -7.37 26.61 -16.00
CA ASP A 359 -8.78 26.24 -15.82
C ASP A 359 -8.99 25.03 -14.87
N GLN A 360 -8.07 24.79 -13.93
CA GLN A 360 -8.14 23.64 -13.01
C GLN A 360 -8.34 24.00 -11.55
N TRP A 361 -8.18 25.27 -11.16
CA TRP A 361 -8.15 25.71 -9.75
C TRP A 361 -7.13 24.88 -8.96
N ALA A 362 -5.92 24.82 -9.49
CA ALA A 362 -4.90 23.87 -9.07
C ALA A 362 -4.37 24.12 -7.64
N LEU A 363 -4.32 25.38 -7.19
CA LEU A 363 -3.74 25.79 -5.92
C LEU A 363 -4.81 26.36 -5.00
N ASN A 364 -5.27 25.57 -4.03
CA ASN A 364 -6.23 26.04 -3.03
C ASN A 364 -5.56 26.93 -1.97
N GLY A 365 -4.32 26.62 -1.59
CA GLY A 365 -3.59 27.36 -0.56
C GLY A 365 -2.35 26.60 -0.09
N PHE A 366 -1.86 26.96 1.09
CA PHE A 366 -0.74 26.27 1.71
C PHE A 366 -0.93 26.13 3.22
N ASN A 367 -0.26 25.13 3.78
CA ASN A 367 -0.23 24.83 5.19
C ASN A 367 1.19 24.99 5.71
N VAL A 368 1.34 25.75 6.78
CA VAL A 368 2.59 25.89 7.50
C VAL A 368 2.52 25.05 8.75
N GLY A 369 3.47 24.13 8.92
CA GLY A 369 3.60 23.30 10.10
C GLY A 369 4.72 23.78 11.00
N TYR A 370 4.57 23.55 12.30
CA TYR A 370 5.63 23.77 13.28
C TYR A 370 5.75 22.55 14.18
N GLN A 371 6.95 21.97 14.20
CA GLN A 371 7.33 20.93 15.13
C GLN A 371 8.28 21.52 16.16
N PRO A 372 7.91 21.52 17.46
CA PRO A 372 8.83 21.96 18.50
C PRO A 372 10.08 21.08 18.49
N ALA A 373 11.23 21.67 18.85
CA ALA A 373 12.51 20.96 18.89
C ALA A 373 12.52 19.91 20.03
N ASP A 374 11.89 18.77 19.80
CA ASP A 374 11.84 17.69 20.78
C ASP A 374 13.14 16.87 20.73
N ARG A 375 13.88 16.87 21.83
CA ARG A 375 15.09 16.07 22.00
C ARG A 375 14.77 14.57 22.16
N TRP A 376 13.54 14.22 22.54
CA TRP A 376 13.18 12.87 22.94
C TRP A 376 12.86 11.95 21.76
N THR A 377 12.20 12.45 20.72
CA THR A 377 11.78 11.64 19.55
C THR A 377 12.93 10.96 18.81
N ARG A 378 14.10 11.62 18.67
CA ARG A 378 15.25 10.99 17.99
C ARG A 378 15.84 9.81 18.75
N TRP A 379 15.90 9.85 20.07
CA TRP A 379 16.46 8.76 20.88
C TRP A 379 15.40 7.72 21.28
N GLY A 380 14.15 8.14 21.49
CA GLY A 380 13.04 7.28 21.86
C GLY A 380 12.80 6.16 20.86
N MET A 381 12.89 6.44 19.55
CA MET A 381 12.77 5.41 18.50
C MET A 381 13.90 4.37 18.56
N TRP A 382 15.15 4.78 18.80
CA TRP A 382 16.26 3.85 18.96
C TRP A 382 16.16 3.01 20.23
N VAL A 383 15.67 3.60 21.33
CA VAL A 383 15.39 2.87 22.58
C VAL A 383 14.24 1.87 22.39
N LEU A 384 13.17 2.24 21.66
CA LEU A 384 12.06 1.34 21.32
C LEU A 384 12.52 0.21 20.39
N ALA A 385 13.29 0.50 19.35
CA ALA A 385 13.84 -0.52 18.47
C ALA A 385 14.80 -1.47 19.23
N GLY A 386 15.65 -0.92 20.09
CA GLY A 386 16.55 -1.68 20.96
C GLY A 386 15.79 -2.58 21.92
N THR A 387 14.75 -2.07 22.58
CA THR A 387 13.91 -2.85 23.51
C THR A 387 13.07 -3.90 22.78
N ALA A 388 12.59 -3.64 21.57
CA ALA A 388 11.91 -4.63 20.74
C ALA A 388 12.83 -5.80 20.34
N VAL A 389 14.05 -5.51 19.90
CA VAL A 389 15.07 -6.53 19.58
C VAL A 389 15.44 -7.34 20.83
N LEU A 390 15.69 -6.69 21.95
CA LEU A 390 15.95 -7.35 23.24
C LEU A 390 14.78 -8.24 23.67
N SER A 391 13.55 -7.75 23.56
CA SER A 391 12.33 -8.49 23.89
C SER A 391 12.15 -9.71 22.97
N PHE A 392 12.47 -9.59 21.68
CA PHE A 392 12.42 -10.70 20.73
C PHE A 392 13.47 -11.78 21.05
N ILE A 393 14.71 -11.38 21.36
CA ILE A 393 15.77 -12.30 21.80
C ILE A 393 15.38 -12.99 23.10
N LEU A 394 14.83 -12.23 24.06
CA LEU A 394 14.40 -12.75 25.35
C LEU A 394 13.21 -13.71 25.18
N ALA A 395 12.25 -13.39 24.31
CA ALA A 395 11.13 -14.27 23.98
C ALA A 395 11.59 -15.59 23.36
N ILE A 396 12.58 -15.57 22.44
CA ILE A 396 13.18 -16.79 21.89
C ILE A 396 13.87 -17.60 22.98
N ARG A 397 14.63 -16.94 23.87
CA ARG A 397 15.37 -17.59 24.95
C ARG A 397 14.43 -18.21 26.00
N ILE A 398 13.43 -17.46 26.44
CA ILE A 398 12.40 -17.93 27.39
C ILE A 398 11.58 -19.05 26.74
N SER A 399 11.14 -18.90 25.48
CA SER A 399 10.40 -19.95 24.76
C SER A 399 11.17 -21.26 24.67
N ARG A 400 12.50 -21.21 24.50
CA ARG A 400 13.36 -22.41 24.50
C ARG A 400 13.58 -23.02 25.89
N GLN A 401 13.50 -22.22 26.95
CA GLN A 401 13.69 -22.65 28.35
C GLN A 401 12.37 -22.95 29.06
N ALA A 402 11.24 -22.56 28.50
CA ALA A 402 9.92 -22.77 29.06
C ALA A 402 9.59 -24.26 29.05
N ASN A 403 9.20 -24.78 30.21
CA ASN A 403 8.72 -26.15 30.33
C ASN A 403 7.29 -26.25 29.80
N TRP A 404 7.15 -26.24 28.47
CA TRP A 404 5.87 -26.31 27.76
C TRP A 404 4.98 -27.45 28.27
N SER A 405 5.59 -28.55 28.74
CA SER A 405 4.90 -29.69 29.33
C SER A 405 4.03 -29.32 30.55
N ASP A 406 4.49 -28.41 31.40
CA ASP A 406 3.74 -27.96 32.59
C ASP A 406 2.72 -26.88 32.26
N TRP A 407 2.97 -26.07 31.23
CA TRP A 407 1.98 -25.12 30.73
C TRP A 407 0.78 -25.85 30.12
N PHE A 408 1.01 -26.85 29.25
CA PHE A 408 -0.05 -27.71 28.72
C PHE A 408 -0.81 -28.45 29.83
N ARG A 409 -0.12 -28.88 30.90
CA ARG A 409 -0.75 -29.52 32.07
C ARG A 409 -1.66 -28.55 32.82
N ARG A 410 -1.26 -27.29 32.98
CA ARG A 410 -2.07 -26.23 33.60
C ARG A 410 -3.24 -25.79 32.73
N GLN A 411 -3.07 -25.65 31.42
CA GLN A 411 -4.19 -25.37 30.51
C GLN A 411 -5.20 -26.52 30.48
N ARG A 412 -4.73 -27.78 30.57
CA ARG A 412 -5.60 -28.94 30.75
C ARG A 412 -6.41 -28.85 32.05
N GLN A 413 -5.80 -28.44 33.17
CA GLN A 413 -6.53 -28.23 34.43
C GLN A 413 -7.55 -27.09 34.34
N ARG A 414 -7.23 -25.99 33.65
CA ARG A 414 -8.17 -24.87 33.40
C ARG A 414 -9.33 -25.27 32.50
N PHE A 415 -9.06 -26.05 31.46
CA PHE A 415 -10.10 -26.61 30.59
C PHE A 415 -11.08 -27.49 31.38
N VAL A 416 -10.56 -28.34 32.27
CA VAL A 416 -11.36 -29.18 33.18
C VAL A 416 -12.16 -28.35 34.19
N ALA A 417 -11.73 -27.12 34.50
CA ALA A 417 -12.44 -26.20 35.40
C ALA A 417 -13.54 -25.36 34.71
N LEU A 418 -13.64 -25.35 33.38
CA LEU A 418 -14.72 -24.67 32.64
C LEU A 418 -16.06 -25.35 32.91
N ASN A 419 -17.17 -24.60 32.87
CA ASN A 419 -18.50 -25.21 32.97
C ASN A 419 -18.80 -26.09 31.74
N THR A 420 -19.72 -27.03 31.90
CA THR A 420 -20.05 -28.06 30.91
C THR A 420 -20.43 -27.48 29.55
N SER A 421 -21.10 -26.34 29.47
CA SER A 421 -21.52 -25.72 28.20
C SER A 421 -20.33 -25.18 27.39
N TRP A 422 -19.34 -24.58 28.05
CA TRP A 422 -18.10 -24.13 27.41
C TRP A 422 -17.16 -25.29 27.05
N GLN A 423 -17.10 -26.31 27.90
CA GLN A 423 -16.41 -27.56 27.57
C GLN A 423 -17.04 -28.22 26.34
N VAL A 424 -18.38 -28.25 26.25
CA VAL A 424 -19.10 -28.78 25.08
C VAL A 424 -18.88 -27.92 23.85
N GLY A 425 -18.87 -26.59 23.94
CA GLY A 425 -18.58 -25.71 22.79
C GLY A 425 -17.17 -25.92 22.23
N VAL A 426 -16.15 -25.92 23.09
CA VAL A 426 -14.76 -26.19 22.68
C VAL A 426 -14.61 -27.63 22.21
N THR A 427 -15.23 -28.59 22.90
CA THR A 427 -15.21 -30.00 22.48
C THR A 427 -15.96 -30.20 21.17
N ALA A 428 -17.04 -29.48 20.88
CA ALA A 428 -17.78 -29.56 19.62
C ALA A 428 -16.96 -29.02 18.46
N VAL A 429 -16.31 -27.84 18.61
CA VAL A 429 -15.38 -27.31 17.61
C VAL A 429 -14.22 -28.28 17.39
N THR A 430 -13.63 -28.79 18.47
CA THR A 430 -12.54 -29.78 18.40
C THR A 430 -13.04 -31.10 17.82
N THR A 431 -14.28 -31.50 18.09
CA THR A 431 -14.93 -32.72 17.57
C THR A 431 -15.26 -32.56 16.10
N THR A 432 -15.70 -31.40 15.62
CA THR A 432 -15.86 -31.12 14.18
C THR A 432 -14.51 -31.18 13.47
N LEU A 433 -13.46 -30.61 14.06
CA LEU A 433 -12.09 -30.74 13.56
C LEU A 433 -11.59 -32.19 13.60
N VAL A 434 -11.96 -32.95 14.63
CA VAL A 434 -11.64 -34.38 14.80
C VAL A 434 -12.54 -35.28 13.96
N PHE A 435 -13.73 -34.86 13.55
CA PHE A 435 -14.65 -35.60 12.67
C PHE A 435 -14.22 -35.40 11.21
N LEU A 436 -13.80 -34.18 10.86
CA LEU A 436 -13.02 -33.91 9.65
C LEU A 436 -11.70 -34.71 9.65
N ALA A 437 -11.06 -34.87 10.82
CA ALA A 437 -9.91 -35.77 10.96
C ALA A 437 -10.29 -37.28 10.99
N GLY A 438 -11.51 -37.60 11.41
CA GLY A 438 -12.04 -38.95 11.60
C GLY A 438 -12.46 -39.58 10.28
N TRP A 439 -12.89 -38.78 9.30
CA TRP A 439 -13.08 -39.21 7.91
C TRP A 439 -11.81 -39.85 7.31
N PHE A 440 -10.61 -39.47 7.78
CA PHE A 440 -9.36 -40.10 7.34
C PHE A 440 -9.20 -41.57 7.75
N THR A 441 -9.98 -42.06 8.71
CA THR A 441 -9.97 -43.50 9.07
C THR A 441 -10.69 -44.38 8.04
N TRP A 442 -11.70 -43.86 7.33
CA TRP A 442 -12.34 -44.54 6.20
C TRP A 442 -11.59 -44.34 4.88
N ALA A 443 -10.79 -43.27 4.79
CA ALA A 443 -10.00 -42.92 3.60
C ALA A 443 -8.88 -43.93 3.28
N GLU A 444 -8.41 -44.73 4.25
CA GLU A 444 -7.33 -45.69 4.01
C GLU A 444 -7.80 -46.90 3.18
N GLN A 445 -9.03 -47.37 3.41
CA GLN A 445 -9.67 -48.45 2.63
C GLN A 445 -10.03 -47.97 1.21
N MET A 446 -10.57 -46.77 1.06
CA MET A 446 -10.90 -46.18 -0.27
C MET A 446 -9.65 -45.77 -1.06
N GLY A 447 -8.61 -45.28 -0.39
CA GLY A 447 -7.32 -44.96 -1.02
C GLY A 447 -6.61 -46.20 -1.58
N GLY A 448 -6.94 -47.40 -1.11
CA GLY A 448 -6.50 -48.66 -1.70
C GLY A 448 -7.05 -48.87 -3.12
N VAL A 449 -8.32 -48.52 -3.36
CA VAL A 449 -8.98 -48.60 -4.68
C VAL A 449 -8.40 -47.55 -5.63
N TYR A 450 -8.24 -46.31 -5.16
CA TYR A 450 -7.64 -45.23 -5.96
C TYR A 450 -6.21 -45.57 -6.40
N ARG A 451 -5.40 -46.14 -5.51
CA ARG A 451 -4.02 -46.58 -5.82
C ARG A 451 -3.95 -47.67 -6.90
N ARG A 452 -5.00 -48.49 -7.07
CA ARG A 452 -5.07 -49.56 -8.08
C ARG A 452 -5.45 -49.07 -9.49
N LEU A 453 -5.99 -47.86 -9.65
CA LEU A 453 -6.43 -47.31 -10.94
C LEU A 453 -5.28 -47.03 -11.94
N GLY A 454 -4.02 -47.05 -11.47
CA GLY A 454 -2.84 -46.68 -12.25
C GLY A 454 -2.73 -45.17 -12.47
N ASP A 455 -1.50 -44.68 -12.74
CA ASP A 455 -1.19 -43.25 -12.78
C ASP A 455 -2.01 -42.48 -13.83
N GLY A 456 -2.25 -43.08 -15.00
CA GLY A 456 -3.01 -42.45 -16.09
C GLY A 456 -4.48 -42.19 -15.72
N SER A 457 -5.16 -43.19 -15.15
CA SER A 457 -6.57 -43.08 -14.75
C SER A 457 -6.73 -42.16 -13.53
N GLN A 458 -5.77 -42.18 -12.60
CA GLN A 458 -5.75 -41.25 -11.47
C GLN A 458 -5.68 -39.79 -11.94
N LEU A 459 -4.75 -39.49 -12.85
CA LEU A 459 -4.61 -38.15 -13.41
C LEU A 459 -5.84 -37.74 -14.23
N ALA A 460 -6.40 -38.66 -15.03
CA ALA A 460 -7.62 -38.41 -15.80
C ALA A 460 -8.82 -38.08 -14.90
N LEU A 461 -8.99 -38.81 -13.80
CA LEU A 461 -10.03 -38.53 -12.80
C LEU A 461 -9.81 -37.17 -12.13
N THR A 462 -8.58 -36.87 -11.71
CA THR A 462 -8.23 -35.56 -11.14
C THR A 462 -8.53 -34.42 -12.12
N ALA A 463 -8.15 -34.58 -13.39
CA ALA A 463 -8.42 -33.59 -14.43
C ALA A 463 -9.92 -33.44 -14.73
N ALA A 464 -10.69 -34.54 -14.71
CA ALA A 464 -12.15 -34.50 -14.89
C ALA A 464 -12.83 -33.72 -13.76
N VAL A 465 -12.46 -33.99 -12.50
CA VAL A 465 -13.01 -33.26 -11.33
C VAL A 465 -12.60 -31.78 -11.36
N ALA A 466 -11.36 -31.47 -11.71
CA ALA A 466 -10.89 -30.10 -11.89
C ALA A 466 -11.65 -29.37 -13.03
N SER A 467 -11.99 -30.08 -14.10
CA SER A 467 -12.80 -29.55 -15.21
C SER A 467 -14.25 -29.29 -14.78
N ILE A 468 -14.85 -30.17 -13.97
CA ILE A 468 -16.18 -29.94 -13.39
C ILE A 468 -16.16 -28.67 -12.54
N TYR A 469 -15.17 -28.51 -11.66
CA TYR A 469 -14.97 -27.29 -10.87
C TYR A 469 -14.89 -26.04 -11.77
N TYR A 470 -14.10 -26.10 -12.84
CA TYR A 470 -13.89 -24.98 -13.74
C TYR A 470 -15.17 -24.56 -14.47
N VAL A 471 -15.89 -25.53 -15.06
CA VAL A 471 -17.04 -25.26 -15.94
C VAL A 471 -18.32 -24.97 -15.18
N THR A 472 -18.54 -25.57 -14.00
CA THR A 472 -19.84 -25.46 -13.32
C THR A 472 -20.06 -24.08 -12.66
N PRO A 473 -21.15 -23.36 -12.95
CA PRO A 473 -21.44 -22.07 -12.31
C PRO A 473 -22.04 -22.24 -10.89
N THR A 474 -22.54 -23.44 -10.55
CA THR A 474 -23.32 -23.68 -9.34
C THR A 474 -22.43 -23.90 -8.11
N PHE A 475 -22.62 -23.10 -7.06
CA PHE A 475 -21.84 -23.14 -5.80
C PHE A 475 -21.67 -24.56 -5.24
N PHE A 476 -22.77 -25.27 -5.04
CA PHE A 476 -22.73 -26.61 -4.44
C PHE A 476 -21.95 -27.62 -5.28
N ILE A 477 -21.99 -27.50 -6.61
CA ILE A 477 -21.31 -28.44 -7.52
C ILE A 477 -19.81 -28.17 -7.51
N TYR A 478 -19.36 -26.91 -7.63
CA TYR A 478 -17.93 -26.65 -7.57
C TYR A 478 -17.37 -26.84 -6.15
N ALA A 479 -18.14 -26.60 -5.08
CA ALA A 479 -17.72 -26.90 -3.71
C ALA A 479 -17.54 -28.42 -3.50
N ALA A 480 -18.48 -29.23 -4.00
CA ALA A 480 -18.36 -30.68 -3.99
C ALA A 480 -17.16 -31.16 -4.83
N ALA A 481 -16.98 -30.60 -6.02
CA ALA A 481 -15.83 -30.90 -6.87
C ALA A 481 -14.50 -30.54 -6.16
N LEU A 482 -14.45 -29.43 -5.43
CA LEU A 482 -13.27 -29.00 -4.68
C LEU A 482 -12.97 -29.95 -3.50
N ALA A 483 -14.00 -30.42 -2.79
CA ALA A 483 -13.85 -31.40 -1.72
C ALA A 483 -13.35 -32.75 -2.27
N VAL A 484 -13.92 -33.22 -3.38
CA VAL A 484 -13.43 -34.43 -4.07
C VAL A 484 -11.99 -34.23 -4.54
N LEU A 485 -11.67 -33.09 -5.14
CA LEU A 485 -10.34 -32.75 -5.60
C LEU A 485 -9.34 -32.78 -4.44
N PHE A 486 -9.67 -32.18 -3.30
CA PHE A 486 -8.85 -32.24 -2.08
C PHE A 486 -8.54 -33.68 -1.67
N VAL A 487 -9.53 -34.58 -1.70
CA VAL A 487 -9.34 -36.00 -1.35
C VAL A 487 -8.40 -36.70 -2.34
N LEU A 488 -8.60 -36.49 -3.64
CA LEU A 488 -7.73 -37.07 -4.68
C LEU A 488 -6.28 -36.59 -4.52
N LEU A 489 -6.10 -35.30 -4.25
CA LEU A 489 -4.79 -34.67 -4.07
C LEU A 489 -4.15 -35.04 -2.73
N TYR A 490 -4.93 -35.31 -1.68
CA TYR A 490 -4.42 -35.81 -0.39
C TYR A 490 -3.74 -37.17 -0.55
N TRP A 491 -4.29 -38.03 -1.41
CA TRP A 491 -3.67 -39.33 -1.73
C TRP A 491 -2.51 -39.22 -2.71
N ARG A 492 -2.57 -38.30 -3.67
CA ARG A 492 -1.52 -38.10 -4.69
C ARG A 492 -1.26 -36.60 -4.97
N PRO A 493 -0.47 -35.92 -4.12
CA PRO A 493 -0.19 -34.49 -4.28
C PRO A 493 0.48 -34.12 -5.61
N VAL A 494 1.21 -35.06 -6.23
CA VAL A 494 1.84 -34.88 -7.55
C VAL A 494 0.84 -34.47 -8.63
N TRP A 495 -0.37 -35.03 -8.63
CA TRP A 495 -1.38 -34.67 -9.64
C TRP A 495 -1.87 -33.23 -9.49
N GLY A 496 -1.78 -32.68 -8.28
CA GLY A 496 -1.99 -31.26 -8.03
C GLY A 496 -0.90 -30.41 -8.66
N LEU A 497 0.37 -30.83 -8.58
CA LEU A 497 1.48 -30.15 -9.27
C LEU A 497 1.32 -30.17 -10.79
N VAL A 498 0.85 -31.28 -11.38
CA VAL A 498 0.56 -31.37 -12.82
C VAL A 498 -0.57 -30.42 -13.20
N LEU A 499 -1.65 -30.39 -12.42
CA LEU A 499 -2.79 -29.51 -12.64
C LEU A 499 -2.39 -28.03 -12.52
N VAL A 500 -1.61 -27.67 -11.51
CA VAL A 500 -1.11 -26.31 -11.32
C VAL A 500 -0.18 -25.90 -12.45
N ALA A 501 0.76 -26.76 -12.87
CA ALA A 501 1.65 -26.50 -14.01
C ALA A 501 0.89 -26.29 -15.33
N PHE A 502 -0.18 -27.05 -15.55
CA PHE A 502 -1.11 -26.83 -16.66
C PHE A 502 -1.82 -25.49 -16.58
N CYS A 503 -2.12 -25.01 -15.37
CA CYS A 503 -2.90 -23.81 -15.14
C CYS A 503 -2.12 -22.49 -15.11
N PHE A 504 -0.79 -22.50 -15.30
CA PHE A 504 0.03 -21.28 -15.37
C PHE A 504 -0.59 -20.15 -16.21
N PRO A 505 -1.09 -20.38 -17.45
CA PRO A 505 -1.62 -19.29 -18.28
C PRO A 505 -3.07 -18.90 -17.97
N PHE A 506 -3.79 -19.63 -17.11
CA PHE A 506 -5.24 -19.45 -16.91
C PHE A 506 -5.60 -18.54 -15.73
N TYR A 507 -4.78 -17.54 -15.43
CA TYR A 507 -5.07 -16.55 -14.37
C TYR A 507 -5.91 -15.35 -14.85
N VAL A 508 -5.93 -15.08 -16.16
CA VAL A 508 -6.59 -13.91 -16.80
C VAL A 508 -8.08 -14.16 -17.13
N ALA A 509 -8.58 -15.39 -16.99
CA ALA A 509 -9.89 -15.79 -17.52
C ALA A 509 -11.11 -15.15 -16.79
N PRO A 510 -12.20 -14.81 -17.51
CA PRO A 510 -13.40 -14.12 -16.97
C PRO A 510 -14.29 -14.95 -16.03
N THR A 511 -13.86 -16.15 -15.65
CA THR A 511 -14.65 -17.15 -14.90
C THR A 511 -14.18 -17.33 -13.46
N ALA A 512 -13.58 -16.30 -12.86
CA ALA A 512 -13.20 -16.34 -11.45
C ALA A 512 -14.43 -16.65 -10.58
N LYS A 513 -14.36 -17.74 -9.80
CA LYS A 513 -15.50 -18.19 -9.01
C LYS A 513 -15.71 -17.25 -7.83
N PRO A 514 -16.93 -16.74 -7.60
CA PRO A 514 -17.22 -15.95 -6.41
C PRO A 514 -17.20 -16.88 -5.19
N ILE A 515 -16.29 -16.64 -4.25
CA ILE A 515 -16.26 -17.29 -2.94
C ILE A 515 -16.23 -16.18 -1.91
N LEU A 516 -17.31 -16.04 -1.12
CA LEU A 516 -17.41 -15.05 -0.04
C LEU A 516 -17.07 -13.61 -0.50
N ASN A 517 -17.62 -13.17 -1.63
CA ASN A 517 -17.39 -11.88 -2.30
C ASN A 517 -16.01 -11.69 -2.98
N TYR A 518 -15.12 -12.66 -2.92
CA TYR A 518 -13.84 -12.64 -3.63
C TYR A 518 -13.87 -13.49 -4.91
N ARG A 519 -13.00 -13.14 -5.86
CA ARG A 519 -12.84 -13.84 -7.14
C ARG A 519 -11.49 -14.53 -7.16
N PHE A 520 -11.50 -15.85 -7.36
CA PHE A 520 -10.29 -16.67 -7.37
C PHE A 520 -10.06 -17.27 -8.76
N SER A 521 -8.81 -17.23 -9.22
CA SER A 521 -8.42 -17.88 -10.47
C SER A 521 -8.27 -19.41 -10.28
N PRO A 522 -8.40 -20.23 -11.34
CA PRO A 522 -8.19 -21.67 -11.25
C PRO A 522 -6.81 -22.05 -10.73
N ILE A 523 -5.76 -21.33 -11.15
CA ILE A 523 -4.38 -21.59 -10.69
C ILE A 523 -4.24 -21.36 -9.19
N GLU A 524 -4.85 -20.30 -8.66
CA GLU A 524 -4.85 -19.98 -7.24
C GLU A 524 -5.56 -21.08 -6.44
N VAL A 525 -6.79 -21.42 -6.84
CA VAL A 525 -7.58 -22.46 -6.15
C VAL A 525 -6.87 -23.81 -6.18
N PHE A 526 -6.34 -24.22 -7.34
CA PHE A 526 -5.65 -25.50 -7.45
C PHE A 526 -4.32 -25.51 -6.68
N THR A 527 -3.61 -24.38 -6.61
CA THR A 527 -2.39 -24.28 -5.79
C THR A 527 -2.72 -24.39 -4.31
N LEU A 528 -3.72 -23.65 -3.83
CA LEU A 528 -4.12 -23.66 -2.43
C LEU A 528 -4.68 -25.02 -1.99
N VAL A 529 -5.52 -25.66 -2.80
CA VAL A 529 -6.04 -27.01 -2.47
C VAL A 529 -4.96 -28.07 -2.56
N THR A 530 -4.04 -27.97 -3.53
CA THR A 530 -2.88 -28.87 -3.60
C THR A 530 -1.99 -28.72 -2.37
N PHE A 531 -1.70 -27.49 -1.95
CA PHE A 531 -0.92 -27.21 -0.75
C PHE A 531 -1.62 -27.70 0.51
N ALA A 532 -2.92 -27.41 0.67
CA ALA A 532 -3.71 -27.86 1.82
C ALA A 532 -3.74 -29.40 1.90
N ALA A 533 -3.96 -30.08 0.78
CA ALA A 533 -3.95 -31.53 0.71
C ALA A 533 -2.57 -32.12 1.05
N TYR A 534 -1.50 -31.51 0.52
CA TYR A 534 -0.12 -31.89 0.83
C TYR A 534 0.23 -31.67 2.31
N ALA A 535 -0.08 -30.49 2.86
CA ALA A 535 0.18 -30.13 4.24
C ALA A 535 -0.56 -31.07 5.20
N THR A 536 -1.81 -31.39 4.89
CA THR A 536 -2.63 -32.33 5.66
C THR A 536 -2.02 -33.73 5.61
N ASN A 537 -1.60 -34.21 4.43
CA ASN A 537 -0.91 -35.50 4.27
C ASN A 537 0.39 -35.57 5.08
N ARG A 538 1.16 -34.48 5.12
CA ARG A 538 2.39 -34.39 5.92
C ARG A 538 2.12 -34.36 7.42
N LEU A 539 1.12 -33.61 7.85
CA LEU A 539 0.71 -33.54 9.25
C LEU A 539 0.21 -34.89 9.76
N THR A 540 -0.62 -35.60 8.98
CA THR A 540 -1.11 -36.95 9.36
C THR A 540 0.03 -37.95 9.46
N THR A 541 0.97 -37.94 8.50
CA THR A 541 2.18 -38.77 8.54
C THR A 541 3.05 -38.45 9.77
N TRP A 542 3.21 -37.15 10.08
CA TRP A 542 3.98 -36.69 11.24
C TRP A 542 3.36 -37.17 12.56
N LEU A 543 2.04 -37.00 12.74
CA LEU A 543 1.30 -37.46 13.92
C LEU A 543 1.37 -38.99 14.08
N GLN A 544 1.25 -39.75 12.98
CA GLN A 544 1.38 -41.21 13.00
C GLN A 544 2.78 -41.65 13.43
N ARG A 545 3.84 -41.00 12.93
CA ARG A 545 5.22 -41.30 13.33
C ARG A 545 5.48 -40.99 14.80
N LEU A 546 4.98 -39.86 15.30
CA LEU A 546 5.06 -39.52 16.72
C LEU A 546 4.36 -40.56 17.59
N LYS A 547 3.14 -40.98 17.20
CA LYS A 547 2.40 -42.04 17.89
C LYS A 547 3.16 -43.38 17.90
N ASN A 548 3.88 -43.68 16.83
CA ASN A 548 4.64 -44.91 16.66
C ASN A 548 6.10 -44.82 17.14
N GLY A 549 6.51 -43.72 17.80
CA GLY A 549 7.88 -43.52 18.29
C GLY A 549 8.96 -43.46 17.21
N GLN A 550 8.59 -43.16 15.96
CA GLN A 550 9.53 -43.11 14.83
C GLN A 550 10.22 -41.74 14.71
N PRO A 551 11.50 -41.69 14.34
CA PRO A 551 12.23 -40.44 14.19
C PRO A 551 11.65 -39.57 13.07
N LEU A 552 11.66 -38.24 13.31
CA LEU A 552 11.20 -37.25 12.35
C LEU A 552 12.27 -37.03 11.25
N THR A 553 11.86 -37.19 10.00
CA THR A 553 12.75 -36.92 8.85
C THR A 553 12.77 -35.43 8.56
N VAL A 554 13.84 -34.74 8.99
CA VAL A 554 14.09 -33.34 8.63
C VAL A 554 14.55 -33.27 7.18
N HIS A 555 13.90 -32.42 6.38
CA HIS A 555 14.36 -32.17 5.01
C HIS A 555 15.59 -31.26 5.04
N ARG A 556 16.69 -31.71 4.44
CA ARG A 556 17.88 -30.89 4.30
C ARG A 556 17.62 -29.78 3.28
N LEU A 557 17.62 -28.54 3.76
CA LEU A 557 17.47 -27.36 2.91
C LEU A 557 18.73 -27.16 2.06
N ARG A 558 18.53 -26.84 0.78
CA ARG A 558 19.57 -26.37 -0.14
C ARG A 558 19.68 -24.85 -0.06
N ILE A 559 20.78 -24.31 -0.57
CA ILE A 559 21.02 -22.86 -0.60
C ILE A 559 19.90 -22.10 -1.35
N THR A 560 19.33 -22.70 -2.40
CA THR A 560 18.16 -22.19 -3.14
C THR A 560 16.91 -22.06 -2.27
N ASP A 561 16.70 -23.00 -1.34
CA ASP A 561 15.55 -22.99 -0.44
C ASP A 561 15.58 -21.74 0.45
N TYR A 562 16.76 -21.34 0.93
CA TYR A 562 16.95 -20.11 1.71
C TYR A 562 16.67 -18.85 0.87
N GLY A 563 16.97 -18.86 -0.43
CA GLY A 563 16.66 -17.73 -1.29
C GLY A 563 15.20 -17.54 -1.57
N ILE A 564 14.45 -18.63 -1.69
CA ILE A 564 13.00 -18.56 -1.80
C ILE A 564 12.40 -18.01 -0.50
N LEU A 565 12.85 -18.50 0.66
CA LEU A 565 12.42 -17.95 1.96
C LEU A 565 12.75 -16.46 2.10
N ALA A 566 13.96 -16.06 1.71
CA ALA A 566 14.40 -14.67 1.79
C ALA A 566 13.56 -13.77 0.86
N LEU A 567 13.29 -14.19 -0.37
CA LEU A 567 12.46 -13.45 -1.32
C LEU A 567 11.04 -13.29 -0.79
N THR A 568 10.42 -14.39 -0.32
CA THR A 568 9.08 -14.36 0.28
C THR A 568 9.03 -13.49 1.55
N ALA A 569 10.06 -13.54 2.40
CA ALA A 569 10.11 -12.73 3.62
C ALA A 569 10.25 -11.24 3.31
N LEU A 570 11.12 -10.85 2.38
CA LEU A 570 11.30 -9.46 1.97
C LEU A 570 10.04 -8.89 1.29
N ALA A 571 9.42 -9.67 0.41
CA ALA A 571 8.15 -9.30 -0.22
C ALA A 571 6.98 -9.24 0.78
N THR A 572 6.99 -10.05 1.84
CA THR A 572 6.02 -9.90 2.95
C THR A 572 6.32 -8.64 3.75
N ALA A 573 7.58 -8.35 4.02
CA ALA A 573 7.99 -7.15 4.75
C ALA A 573 7.64 -5.87 3.99
N SER A 574 7.73 -5.85 2.64
CA SER A 574 7.35 -4.68 1.85
C SER A 574 5.88 -4.29 1.97
N LEU A 575 4.98 -5.19 2.43
CA LEU A 575 3.58 -4.86 2.70
C LEU A 575 3.40 -3.82 3.81
N PHE A 576 4.37 -3.70 4.73
CA PHE A 576 4.32 -2.70 5.81
C PHE A 576 4.78 -1.31 5.35
N PHE A 577 5.33 -1.19 4.15
CA PHE A 577 5.94 0.03 3.61
C PHE A 577 5.29 0.50 2.30
N THR A 578 4.09 0.00 2.01
CA THR A 578 3.35 0.31 0.78
C THR A 578 2.23 1.31 1.05
N ASN A 579 1.95 2.20 0.09
CA ASN A 579 0.86 3.17 0.18
C ASN A 579 -0.51 2.53 -0.08
N ARG A 580 -0.56 1.54 -0.99
CA ARG A 580 -1.78 0.82 -1.40
C ARG A 580 -1.69 -0.65 -1.01
N LEU A 581 -2.15 -0.98 0.21
CA LEU A 581 -2.14 -2.36 0.73
C LEU A 581 -3.16 -3.26 0.00
N ASP A 582 -4.24 -2.69 -0.52
CA ASP A 582 -5.29 -3.38 -1.28
C ASP A 582 -4.71 -4.11 -2.49
N VAL A 583 -3.91 -3.43 -3.31
CA VAL A 583 -3.26 -4.00 -4.50
C VAL A 583 -2.01 -4.81 -4.15
N ALA A 584 -1.22 -4.34 -3.17
CA ALA A 584 0.02 -5.01 -2.77
C ALA A 584 -0.23 -6.40 -2.20
N SER A 585 -1.28 -6.55 -1.38
CA SER A 585 -1.65 -7.85 -0.80
C SER A 585 -2.11 -8.85 -1.86
N ASN A 586 -2.77 -8.37 -2.92
CA ASN A 586 -3.18 -9.22 -4.04
C ASN A 586 -1.98 -9.75 -4.82
N GLU A 587 -1.05 -8.88 -5.23
CA GLU A 587 0.17 -9.31 -5.93
C GLU A 587 1.05 -10.20 -5.05
N TRP A 588 1.23 -9.85 -3.77
CA TRP A 588 1.95 -10.71 -2.82
C TRP A 588 1.39 -12.14 -2.79
N ARG A 589 0.07 -12.27 -2.69
CA ARG A 589 -0.60 -13.57 -2.66
C ARG A 589 -0.33 -14.37 -3.94
N VAL A 590 -0.63 -13.78 -5.11
CA VAL A 590 -0.68 -14.51 -6.39
C VAL A 590 0.66 -14.63 -7.12
N VAL A 591 1.62 -13.74 -6.86
CA VAL A 591 2.93 -13.69 -7.54
C VAL A 591 4.08 -14.14 -6.63
N ILE A 592 3.94 -14.00 -5.30
CA ILE A 592 5.00 -14.37 -4.35
C ILE A 592 4.65 -15.63 -3.57
N LEU A 593 3.54 -15.61 -2.83
CA LEU A 593 3.20 -16.66 -1.88
C LEU A 593 2.82 -17.96 -2.61
N GLU A 594 1.83 -17.92 -3.49
CA GLU A 594 1.33 -19.12 -4.17
C GLU A 594 2.39 -19.84 -5.03
N PRO A 595 3.20 -19.14 -5.86
CA PRO A 595 4.30 -19.79 -6.57
C PRO A 595 5.36 -20.39 -5.64
N ALA A 596 5.64 -19.75 -4.50
CA ALA A 596 6.52 -20.32 -3.47
C ALA A 596 5.90 -21.56 -2.82
N LEU A 597 4.59 -21.57 -2.54
CA LEU A 597 3.88 -22.76 -2.04
C LEU A 597 3.97 -23.91 -3.06
N PHE A 598 3.78 -23.63 -4.35
CA PHE A 598 3.96 -24.61 -5.42
C PHE A 598 5.37 -25.21 -5.40
N TYR A 599 6.41 -24.38 -5.27
CA TYR A 599 7.79 -24.84 -5.10
C TYR A 599 7.94 -25.76 -3.88
N TRP A 600 7.39 -25.38 -2.73
CA TRP A 600 7.50 -26.17 -1.50
C TRP A 600 6.78 -27.52 -1.60
N VAL A 601 5.62 -27.57 -2.25
CA VAL A 601 4.93 -28.84 -2.54
C VAL A 601 5.78 -29.70 -3.47
N LEU A 602 6.36 -29.14 -4.54
CA LEU A 602 7.23 -29.87 -5.46
C LEU A 602 8.49 -30.42 -4.76
N ARG A 603 9.21 -29.54 -4.05
CA ARG A 603 10.39 -29.85 -3.23
C ARG A 603 10.11 -30.94 -2.20
N GLY A 604 8.95 -30.84 -1.55
CA GLY A 604 8.53 -31.70 -0.47
C GLY A 604 7.91 -33.01 -0.93
N THR A 605 7.33 -33.11 -2.13
CA THR A 605 6.70 -34.33 -2.64
C THR A 605 7.74 -35.31 -3.20
N LYS A 606 8.85 -34.79 -3.75
CA LYS A 606 9.94 -35.58 -4.36
C LYS A 606 9.41 -36.55 -5.44
N PRO A 607 8.82 -36.03 -6.53
CA PRO A 607 8.22 -36.85 -7.57
C PRO A 607 9.23 -37.83 -8.17
N LYS A 608 8.77 -38.98 -8.64
CA LYS A 608 9.56 -39.92 -9.46
C LYS A 608 9.86 -39.30 -10.82
N ALA A 609 10.80 -39.89 -11.57
CA ALA A 609 11.14 -39.42 -12.91
C ALA A 609 9.92 -39.37 -13.85
N SER A 610 9.07 -40.41 -13.83
CA SER A 610 7.82 -40.46 -14.60
C SER A 610 6.82 -39.36 -14.20
N GLU A 611 6.74 -39.05 -12.91
CA GLU A 611 5.88 -38.02 -12.33
C GLU A 611 6.39 -36.61 -12.67
N MET A 612 7.69 -36.37 -12.57
CA MET A 612 8.31 -35.11 -12.99
C MET A 612 8.04 -34.81 -14.47
N TRP A 613 8.14 -35.83 -15.33
CA TRP A 613 7.75 -35.68 -16.72
C TRP A 613 6.29 -35.27 -16.90
N ARG A 614 5.36 -35.78 -16.09
CA ARG A 614 3.94 -35.36 -16.16
C ARG A 614 3.75 -33.90 -15.76
N ILE A 615 4.55 -33.40 -14.81
CA ILE A 615 4.52 -31.98 -14.41
C ILE A 615 4.99 -31.10 -15.59
N LEU A 616 6.08 -31.50 -16.25
CA LEU A 616 6.58 -30.83 -17.46
C LEU A 616 5.58 -30.93 -18.63
N ASP A 617 4.94 -32.09 -18.80
CA ASP A 617 3.89 -32.29 -19.81
C ASP A 617 2.71 -31.33 -19.55
N GLY A 618 2.34 -31.09 -18.28
CA GLY A 618 1.33 -30.10 -17.89
C GLY A 618 1.70 -28.68 -18.32
N PHE A 619 2.92 -28.24 -17.99
CA PHE A 619 3.46 -26.93 -18.41
C PHE A 619 3.46 -26.76 -19.93
N VAL A 620 3.96 -27.77 -20.66
CA VAL A 620 3.97 -27.79 -22.13
C VAL A 620 2.56 -27.73 -22.71
N LEU A 621 1.61 -28.48 -22.13
CA LEU A 621 0.22 -28.48 -22.57
C LEU A 621 -0.45 -27.11 -22.36
N GLY A 622 -0.17 -26.42 -21.25
CA GLY A 622 -0.61 -25.04 -21.05
C GLY A 622 -0.07 -24.10 -22.13
N GLY A 623 1.22 -24.22 -22.47
CA GLY A 623 1.84 -23.49 -23.58
C GLY A 623 1.23 -23.79 -24.95
N LEU A 624 0.88 -25.05 -25.20
CA LEU A 624 0.21 -25.46 -26.43
C LEU A 624 -1.18 -24.83 -26.54
N ILE A 625 -1.98 -24.80 -25.47
CA ILE A 625 -3.31 -24.17 -25.49
C ILE A 625 -3.21 -22.67 -25.77
N VAL A 626 -2.27 -21.98 -25.12
CA VAL A 626 -1.99 -20.55 -25.39
C VAL A 626 -1.66 -20.34 -26.87
N ALA A 627 -0.81 -21.19 -27.44
CA ALA A 627 -0.41 -21.10 -28.84
C ALA A 627 -1.58 -21.37 -29.80
N LEU A 628 -2.31 -22.48 -29.61
CA LEU A 628 -3.42 -22.87 -30.48
C LEU A 628 -4.57 -21.87 -30.43
N TYR A 629 -4.92 -21.37 -29.25
CA TYR A 629 -5.96 -20.35 -29.11
C TYR A 629 -5.57 -19.04 -29.80
N GLY A 630 -4.32 -18.60 -29.65
CA GLY A 630 -3.81 -17.41 -30.35
C GLY A 630 -3.77 -17.57 -31.87
N LEU A 631 -3.38 -18.75 -32.38
CA LEU A 631 -3.41 -19.05 -33.81
C LEU A 631 -4.84 -19.11 -34.36
N TRP A 632 -5.78 -19.65 -33.58
CA TRP A 632 -7.20 -19.63 -33.90
C TRP A 632 -7.74 -18.21 -34.01
N GLN A 633 -7.35 -17.28 -33.11
CA GLN A 633 -7.75 -15.88 -33.19
C GLN A 633 -7.31 -15.19 -34.50
N ILE A 634 -6.12 -15.50 -35.02
CA ILE A 634 -5.64 -14.97 -36.32
C ILE A 634 -6.53 -15.41 -37.49
N GLY A 635 -7.04 -16.64 -37.44
CA GLY A 635 -7.92 -17.18 -38.47
C GLY A 635 -9.37 -16.72 -38.35
N PHE A 636 -9.90 -16.66 -37.12
CA PHE A 636 -11.35 -16.67 -36.87
C PHE A 636 -11.87 -15.56 -35.95
N ALA A 637 -11.00 -14.86 -35.20
CA ALA A 637 -11.40 -13.80 -34.26
C ALA A 637 -10.47 -12.58 -34.38
N ARG A 638 -10.32 -12.05 -35.60
CA ARG A 638 -9.37 -10.96 -35.90
C ARG A 638 -9.69 -9.66 -35.17
N GLU A 639 -10.94 -9.45 -34.82
CA GLU A 639 -11.42 -8.32 -34.02
C GLU A 639 -10.90 -8.31 -32.58
N GLU A 640 -10.49 -9.47 -32.04
CA GLU A 640 -9.89 -9.59 -30.70
C GLU A 640 -8.37 -9.29 -30.69
N LEU A 641 -7.76 -9.15 -31.87
CA LEU A 641 -6.32 -8.94 -32.01
C LEU A 641 -5.94 -7.47 -31.92
N ILE A 642 -4.71 -7.21 -31.46
CA ILE A 642 -4.18 -5.84 -31.40
C ILE A 642 -3.57 -5.49 -32.75
N THR A 643 -4.08 -4.44 -33.38
CA THR A 643 -3.50 -3.85 -34.59
C THR A 643 -2.24 -3.06 -34.23
N ALA A 644 -1.12 -3.41 -34.84
CA ALA A 644 0.15 -2.70 -34.67
C ALA A 644 0.31 -1.55 -35.65
N GLU A 645 1.25 -0.63 -35.39
CA GLU A 645 1.67 0.42 -36.32
C GLU A 645 2.04 -0.18 -37.69
N GLY A 646 1.32 0.20 -38.76
CA GLY A 646 1.45 -0.41 -40.09
C GLY A 646 0.46 -1.54 -40.41
N GLY A 647 -0.57 -1.76 -39.58
CA GLY A 647 -1.73 -2.60 -39.91
C GLY A 647 -1.58 -4.10 -39.67
N LEU A 648 -0.44 -4.56 -39.14
CA LEU A 648 -0.21 -5.98 -38.83
C LEU A 648 -0.93 -6.41 -37.55
N LEU A 649 -1.65 -7.54 -37.61
CA LEU A 649 -2.34 -8.13 -36.47
C LEU A 649 -1.36 -8.88 -35.57
N ARG A 650 -1.39 -8.60 -34.25
CA ARG A 650 -0.53 -9.26 -33.24
C ARG A 650 -1.30 -10.27 -32.42
N LEU A 651 -0.74 -11.47 -32.29
CA LEU A 651 -1.31 -12.56 -31.50
C LEU A 651 -1.32 -12.20 -30.00
N ARG A 652 -2.50 -12.20 -29.39
CA ARG A 652 -2.73 -11.86 -27.97
C ARG A 652 -3.18 -13.06 -27.11
N SER A 653 -3.80 -14.07 -27.70
CA SER A 653 -4.28 -15.28 -26.99
C SER A 653 -5.13 -14.91 -25.76
N LEU A 654 -4.95 -15.62 -24.64
CA LEU A 654 -5.68 -15.45 -23.38
C LEU A 654 -5.30 -14.19 -22.58
N TYR A 655 -4.27 -13.45 -23.02
CA TYR A 655 -3.66 -12.37 -22.24
C TYR A 655 -4.22 -10.99 -22.60
N GLY A 656 -3.79 -9.95 -21.89
CA GLY A 656 -4.04 -8.54 -22.20
C GLY A 656 -3.22 -7.98 -23.37
N SER A 657 -2.04 -8.56 -23.61
CA SER A 657 -1.03 -8.03 -24.53
C SER A 657 -0.28 -9.16 -25.24
N PRO A 658 0.06 -9.01 -26.53
CA PRO A 658 0.96 -9.91 -27.25
C PRO A 658 2.32 -10.12 -26.57
N ASN A 659 2.82 -9.11 -25.83
CA ASN A 659 4.09 -9.26 -25.11
C ASN A 659 4.00 -10.30 -24.01
N ASN A 660 2.87 -10.39 -23.30
CA ASN A 660 2.68 -11.38 -22.23
C ASN A 660 2.69 -12.80 -22.80
N VAL A 661 2.11 -13.00 -23.99
CA VAL A 661 2.20 -14.28 -24.71
C VAL A 661 3.65 -14.64 -25.01
N ALA A 662 4.42 -13.68 -25.52
CA ALA A 662 5.82 -13.90 -25.85
C ALA A 662 6.64 -14.22 -24.59
N LEU A 663 6.38 -13.55 -23.46
CA LEU A 663 7.05 -13.80 -22.20
C LEU A 663 6.78 -15.23 -21.68
N TYR A 664 5.54 -15.69 -21.75
CA TYR A 664 5.17 -17.05 -21.34
C TYR A 664 5.74 -18.11 -22.29
N LEU A 665 5.46 -17.97 -23.60
CA LEU A 665 5.92 -18.92 -24.62
C LEU A 665 7.45 -18.94 -24.75
N GLY A 666 8.13 -17.83 -24.42
CA GLY A 666 9.59 -17.73 -24.33
C GLY A 666 10.21 -18.67 -23.30
N ARG A 667 9.42 -19.23 -22.38
CA ARG A 667 9.87 -20.27 -21.43
C ARG A 667 9.53 -21.70 -21.86
N VAL A 668 8.52 -21.85 -22.72
CA VAL A 668 8.07 -23.14 -23.24
C VAL A 668 8.88 -23.52 -24.49
N VAL A 669 9.07 -22.59 -25.42
CA VAL A 669 9.76 -22.83 -26.69
C VAL A 669 11.20 -23.33 -26.49
N PRO A 670 12.02 -22.79 -25.57
CA PRO A 670 13.37 -23.30 -25.37
C PRO A 670 13.43 -24.74 -24.84
N LEU A 671 12.47 -25.13 -23.99
CA LEU A 671 12.35 -26.52 -23.52
C LEU A 671 12.01 -27.47 -24.67
N LEU A 672 11.05 -27.09 -25.51
CA LEU A 672 10.66 -27.86 -26.70
C LEU A 672 11.79 -27.92 -27.74
N GLY A 673 12.47 -26.80 -27.98
CA GLY A 673 13.60 -26.71 -28.90
C GLY A 673 14.79 -27.55 -28.44
N ALA A 674 15.11 -27.53 -27.15
CA ALA A 674 16.15 -28.40 -26.58
C ALA A 674 15.77 -29.88 -26.73
N MET A 675 14.51 -30.25 -26.51
CA MET A 675 14.03 -31.63 -26.74
C MET A 675 14.13 -32.04 -28.21
N ALA A 676 13.81 -31.15 -29.15
CA ALA A 676 13.88 -31.44 -30.58
C ALA A 676 15.33 -31.62 -31.06
N VAL A 677 16.28 -30.81 -30.56
CA VAL A 677 17.67 -30.75 -31.04
C VAL A 677 18.61 -31.71 -30.29
N LEU A 678 18.48 -31.82 -28.97
CA LEU A 678 19.35 -32.64 -28.11
C LEU A 678 18.72 -33.96 -27.70
N GLY A 679 17.39 -34.06 -27.74
CA GLY A 679 16.68 -35.30 -27.51
C GLY A 679 16.84 -36.27 -28.67
N SER A 680 16.52 -37.54 -28.42
CA SER A 680 16.51 -38.57 -29.46
C SER A 680 15.32 -39.50 -29.30
N LYS A 681 14.81 -39.99 -30.44
CA LYS A 681 13.76 -41.02 -30.48
C LYS A 681 14.15 -42.28 -29.71
N GLN A 682 15.44 -42.65 -29.72
CA GLN A 682 15.94 -43.84 -29.06
C GLN A 682 15.82 -43.76 -27.53
N ILE A 683 16.04 -42.58 -26.96
CA ILE A 683 16.02 -42.37 -25.50
C ILE A 683 14.61 -41.99 -25.01
N HIS A 684 13.89 -41.14 -25.77
CA HIS A 684 12.66 -40.49 -25.30
C HIS A 684 11.39 -41.08 -25.94
N GLY A 685 11.52 -42.00 -26.90
CA GLY A 685 10.40 -42.69 -27.55
C GLY A 685 9.36 -41.73 -28.14
N LYS A 686 8.09 -41.91 -27.78
CA LYS A 686 6.97 -41.08 -28.26
C LYS A 686 7.06 -39.62 -27.81
N ARG A 687 7.69 -39.33 -26.66
CA ARG A 687 7.75 -37.97 -26.11
C ARG A 687 8.53 -37.01 -27.01
N TRP A 688 9.59 -37.50 -27.65
CA TRP A 688 10.35 -36.71 -28.62
C TRP A 688 9.48 -36.22 -29.78
N TRP A 689 8.66 -37.11 -30.36
CA TRP A 689 7.73 -36.75 -31.43
C TRP A 689 6.67 -35.75 -30.97
N ILE A 690 6.10 -35.96 -29.78
CA ILE A 690 5.08 -35.08 -29.22
C ILE A 690 5.66 -33.67 -29.00
N TYR A 691 6.81 -33.56 -28.34
CA TYR A 691 7.41 -32.26 -28.04
C TYR A 691 7.86 -31.54 -29.31
N THR A 692 8.40 -32.27 -30.29
CA THR A 692 8.78 -31.70 -31.59
C THR A 692 7.56 -31.24 -32.38
N ALA A 693 6.44 -31.98 -32.34
CA ALA A 693 5.19 -31.57 -32.98
C ALA A 693 4.57 -30.33 -32.31
N VAL A 694 4.64 -30.25 -30.97
CA VAL A 694 4.16 -29.10 -30.19
C VAL A 694 5.02 -27.85 -30.42
N LEU A 695 6.33 -28.00 -30.67
CA LEU A 695 7.22 -26.87 -30.97
C LEU A 695 6.72 -26.02 -32.14
N ILE A 696 6.14 -26.63 -33.18
CA ILE A 696 5.74 -25.91 -34.40
C ILE A 696 4.65 -24.86 -34.13
N PRO A 697 3.45 -25.20 -33.62
CA PRO A 697 2.43 -24.20 -33.31
C PRO A 697 2.88 -23.23 -32.23
N THR A 698 3.67 -23.67 -31.23
CA THR A 698 4.13 -22.79 -30.16
C THR A 698 5.16 -21.77 -30.64
N LEU A 699 6.12 -22.16 -31.48
CA LEU A 699 7.07 -21.25 -32.10
C LEU A 699 6.37 -20.29 -33.07
N LEU A 700 5.45 -20.79 -33.89
CA LEU A 700 4.68 -19.94 -34.80
C LEU A 700 3.87 -18.90 -34.03
N ALA A 701 3.18 -19.31 -32.96
CA ALA A 701 2.43 -18.39 -32.10
C ALA A 701 3.35 -17.34 -31.46
N PHE A 702 4.53 -17.75 -30.95
CA PHE A 702 5.54 -16.84 -30.41
C PHE A 702 5.98 -15.81 -31.46
N LEU A 703 6.28 -16.23 -32.69
CA LEU A 703 6.71 -15.33 -33.76
C LEU A 703 5.61 -14.30 -34.12
N LEU A 704 4.35 -14.72 -34.13
CA LEU A 704 3.20 -13.88 -34.46
C LEU A 704 2.78 -12.92 -33.33
N THR A 705 3.43 -12.98 -32.16
CA THR A 705 3.28 -11.94 -31.12
C THR A 705 3.90 -10.60 -31.54
N PHE A 706 4.91 -10.67 -32.42
CA PHE A 706 5.78 -9.55 -32.79
C PHE A 706 6.35 -8.79 -31.57
N SER A 707 6.62 -9.49 -30.45
CA SER A 707 7.30 -8.89 -29.30
C SER A 707 8.77 -8.63 -29.65
N LYS A 708 9.21 -7.36 -29.64
CA LYS A 708 10.59 -6.98 -29.95
C LYS A 708 11.59 -7.62 -28.99
N GLY A 709 11.32 -7.55 -27.69
CA GLY A 709 12.19 -8.14 -26.66
C GLY A 709 12.31 -9.66 -26.83
N GLY A 710 11.19 -10.34 -27.11
CA GLY A 710 11.20 -11.78 -27.36
C GLY A 710 11.94 -12.17 -28.63
N LEU A 711 11.69 -11.48 -29.75
CA LEU A 711 12.26 -11.83 -31.06
C LEU A 711 13.75 -11.50 -31.19
N PHE A 712 14.19 -10.38 -30.62
CA PHE A 712 15.57 -9.89 -30.83
C PHE A 712 16.52 -10.18 -29.67
N LEU A 713 16.01 -10.41 -28.46
CA LEU A 713 16.84 -10.67 -27.28
C LEU A 713 16.57 -12.06 -26.70
N GLY A 714 15.34 -12.34 -26.30
CA GLY A 714 14.97 -13.56 -25.59
C GLY A 714 15.23 -14.85 -26.36
N LEU A 715 14.50 -15.03 -27.46
CA LEU A 715 14.54 -16.25 -28.29
C LEU A 715 15.92 -16.51 -28.89
N PRO A 716 16.63 -15.51 -29.47
CA PRO A 716 17.99 -15.71 -29.98
C PRO A 716 18.95 -16.17 -28.88
N THR A 717 18.90 -15.56 -27.69
CA THR A 717 19.75 -15.96 -26.56
C THR A 717 19.48 -17.39 -26.13
N ALA A 718 18.21 -17.80 -26.07
CA ALA A 718 17.83 -19.18 -25.78
C ALA A 718 18.37 -20.18 -26.81
N PHE A 719 18.21 -19.91 -28.11
CA PHE A 719 18.70 -20.80 -29.17
C PHE A 719 20.23 -20.85 -29.25
N VAL A 720 20.93 -19.76 -28.93
CA VAL A 720 22.40 -19.78 -28.81
C VAL A 720 22.84 -20.78 -27.74
N ILE A 721 22.16 -20.84 -26.59
CA ILE A 721 22.46 -21.82 -25.54
C ILE A 721 22.19 -23.26 -25.99
N ILE A 722 21.06 -23.50 -26.66
CA ILE A 722 20.70 -24.83 -27.17
C ILE A 722 21.71 -25.27 -28.23
N PHE A 723 22.03 -24.40 -29.18
CA PHE A 723 22.96 -24.68 -30.25
C PHE A 723 24.39 -24.89 -29.73
N TRP A 724 24.84 -24.07 -28.77
CA TRP A 724 26.14 -24.26 -28.11
C TRP A 724 26.21 -25.68 -27.54
N GLN A 725 25.20 -26.08 -26.77
CA GLN A 725 25.18 -27.42 -26.21
C GLN A 725 25.19 -28.50 -27.30
N TRP A 726 24.43 -28.32 -28.37
CA TRP A 726 24.37 -29.27 -29.49
C TRP A 726 25.72 -29.46 -30.18
N GLN A 727 26.48 -28.39 -30.40
CA GLN A 727 27.84 -28.47 -30.94
C GLN A 727 28.78 -29.22 -29.98
N GLY A 728 28.67 -28.93 -28.67
CA GLY A 728 29.47 -29.59 -27.63
C GLY A 728 29.24 -31.09 -27.57
N VAL A 729 27.97 -31.54 -27.62
CA VAL A 729 27.61 -32.97 -27.65
C VAL A 729 28.12 -33.65 -28.93
N ASN A 730 28.23 -32.92 -30.03
CA ASN A 730 28.77 -33.42 -31.31
C ASN A 730 30.30 -33.25 -31.46
N GLY A 731 31.02 -32.87 -30.40
CA GLY A 731 32.49 -32.75 -30.40
C GLY A 731 33.04 -31.60 -31.26
N ARG A 732 32.21 -30.61 -31.59
CA ARG A 732 32.60 -29.46 -32.44
C ARG A 732 32.95 -28.24 -31.59
N LYS A 733 33.89 -27.42 -32.06
CA LYS A 733 34.23 -26.13 -31.42
C LYS A 733 33.07 -25.15 -31.57
N THR A 734 32.65 -24.54 -30.47
CA THR A 734 31.44 -23.71 -30.40
C THR A 734 31.68 -22.25 -30.76
N TRP A 735 32.88 -21.73 -30.53
CA TRP A 735 33.20 -20.31 -30.65
C TRP A 735 33.06 -19.70 -32.06
N PRO A 736 33.33 -20.39 -33.20
CA PRO A 736 33.19 -19.77 -34.52
C PRO A 736 31.74 -19.41 -34.85
N TRP A 737 30.79 -20.16 -34.29
CA TRP A 737 29.36 -19.97 -34.53
C TRP A 737 28.79 -18.75 -33.82
N LEU A 738 29.41 -18.26 -32.73
CA LEU A 738 29.00 -17.03 -32.07
C LEU A 738 29.12 -15.82 -33.02
N PHE A 739 30.18 -15.79 -33.83
CA PHE A 739 30.34 -14.77 -34.88
C PHE A 739 29.30 -14.91 -35.99
N VAL A 740 28.95 -16.15 -36.36
CA VAL A 740 27.91 -16.42 -37.37
C VAL A 740 26.52 -15.99 -36.87
N PHE A 741 26.14 -16.34 -35.64
CA PHE A 741 24.87 -15.90 -35.07
C PHE A 741 24.82 -14.39 -34.87
N GLY A 742 25.94 -13.77 -34.44
CA GLY A 742 26.06 -12.33 -34.38
C GLY A 742 25.85 -11.68 -35.76
N ALA A 743 26.51 -12.20 -36.79
CA ALA A 743 26.37 -11.71 -38.16
C ALA A 743 24.96 -11.91 -38.73
N ILE A 744 24.33 -13.06 -38.49
CA ILE A 744 22.93 -13.33 -38.90
C ILE A 744 21.96 -12.41 -38.15
N GLY A 745 22.17 -12.19 -36.85
CA GLY A 745 21.37 -11.27 -36.05
C GLY A 745 21.45 -9.84 -36.57
N VAL A 746 22.66 -9.35 -36.86
CA VAL A 746 22.89 -8.03 -37.46
C VAL A 746 22.28 -7.95 -38.87
N ALA A 747 22.51 -8.94 -39.72
CA ALA A 747 21.93 -8.99 -41.06
C ALA A 747 20.40 -9.04 -41.04
N GLY A 748 19.81 -9.77 -40.09
CA GLY A 748 18.38 -9.83 -39.87
C GLY A 748 17.80 -8.49 -39.41
N LEU A 749 18.47 -7.80 -38.49
CA LEU A 749 18.08 -6.44 -38.08
C LEU A 749 18.13 -5.47 -39.26
N VAL A 750 19.21 -5.47 -40.04
CA VAL A 750 19.38 -4.64 -41.24
C VAL A 750 18.31 -4.97 -42.29
N ALA A 751 18.01 -6.25 -42.53
CA ALA A 751 16.99 -6.65 -43.50
C ALA A 751 15.57 -6.24 -43.08
N ILE A 752 15.26 -6.30 -41.79
CA ILE A 752 13.97 -5.88 -41.25
C ILE A 752 13.82 -4.34 -41.28
N GLU A 753 14.91 -3.60 -41.11
CA GLU A 753 14.94 -2.13 -41.22
C GLU A 753 14.58 -1.66 -42.64
N GLN A 754 14.84 -2.48 -43.66
CA GLN A 754 14.46 -2.19 -45.05
C GLN A 754 12.98 -2.42 -45.35
N ILE A 755 12.20 -2.99 -44.43
CA ILE A 755 10.75 -3.18 -44.59
C ILE A 755 10.03 -1.96 -43.99
N PRO A 756 9.39 -1.09 -44.78
CA PRO A 756 8.83 0.18 -44.27
C PRO A 756 7.82 0.00 -43.13
N ALA A 757 7.03 -1.09 -43.16
CA ALA A 757 6.09 -1.45 -42.09
C ALA A 757 6.75 -1.90 -40.76
N LEU A 758 8.06 -2.19 -40.78
CA LEU A 758 8.85 -2.68 -39.64
C LEU A 758 10.02 -1.74 -39.29
N ALA A 759 10.42 -0.81 -40.17
CA ALA A 759 11.53 0.12 -39.99
C ALA A 759 11.37 1.04 -38.76
N GLY A 760 10.19 1.67 -38.61
CA GLY A 760 9.87 2.50 -37.42
C GLY A 760 9.88 1.70 -36.12
N ARG A 761 9.79 0.36 -36.20
CA ARG A 761 9.81 -0.54 -35.04
C ARG A 761 11.22 -0.91 -34.59
N LEU A 762 12.25 -0.74 -35.41
CA LEU A 762 13.65 -1.02 -35.07
C LEU A 762 14.44 0.22 -34.63
N SER A 763 13.85 1.40 -34.74
CA SER A 763 14.47 2.65 -34.31
C SER A 763 14.77 2.61 -32.81
N LEU A 764 16.05 2.41 -32.46
CA LEU A 764 16.58 2.54 -31.09
C LEU A 764 16.73 4.01 -30.68
N THR A 765 16.64 4.93 -31.64
CA THR A 765 16.89 6.37 -31.50
C THR A 765 15.62 7.23 -31.67
N GLY A 766 14.45 6.61 -31.83
CA GLY A 766 13.16 7.31 -31.98
C GLY A 766 12.50 7.66 -30.63
N GLU A 767 11.32 8.27 -30.71
CA GLU A 767 10.51 8.70 -29.54
C GLU A 767 10.31 7.58 -28.48
N THR A 768 10.25 6.32 -28.91
CA THR A 768 10.08 5.16 -28.01
C THR A 768 11.32 4.87 -27.15
N GLY A 769 12.53 5.25 -27.59
CA GLY A 769 13.77 5.12 -26.81
C GLY A 769 13.86 6.18 -25.71
N VAL A 770 13.56 7.45 -26.06
CA VAL A 770 13.53 8.58 -25.11
C VAL A 770 12.50 8.35 -24.01
N PHE A 771 11.32 7.82 -24.37
CA PHE A 771 10.29 7.43 -23.43
C PHE A 771 10.78 6.40 -22.40
N ARG A 772 11.49 5.33 -22.83
CA ARG A 772 12.02 4.30 -21.94
C ARG A 772 13.08 4.83 -20.99
N LEU A 773 13.96 5.71 -21.46
CA LEU A 773 14.96 6.36 -20.61
C LEU A 773 14.28 7.18 -19.51
N SER A 774 13.22 7.91 -19.85
CA SER A 774 12.46 8.72 -18.90
C SER A 774 11.72 7.83 -17.88
N LEU A 775 11.13 6.72 -18.31
CA LEU A 775 10.53 5.72 -17.42
C LEU A 775 11.57 5.12 -16.46
N TRP A 776 12.77 4.80 -16.95
CA TRP A 776 13.84 4.27 -16.12
C TRP A 776 14.37 5.30 -15.14
N GLN A 777 14.48 6.56 -15.54
CA GLN A 777 14.84 7.65 -14.65
C GLN A 777 13.80 7.86 -13.55
N ALA A 778 12.50 7.84 -13.88
CA ALA A 778 11.42 7.87 -12.90
C ALA A 778 11.52 6.70 -11.91
N SER A 779 11.82 5.50 -12.40
CA SER A 779 12.00 4.31 -11.59
C SER A 779 13.23 4.41 -10.67
N LEU A 780 14.34 4.98 -11.15
CA LEU A 780 15.52 5.23 -10.34
C LEU A 780 15.26 6.27 -9.25
N ASN A 781 14.44 7.29 -9.53
CA ASN A 781 13.99 8.24 -8.50
C ASN A 781 13.16 7.53 -7.43
N MET A 782 12.24 6.63 -7.81
CA MET A 782 11.52 5.79 -6.83
C MET A 782 12.47 4.96 -5.97
N VAL A 783 13.48 4.31 -6.57
CA VAL A 783 14.45 3.48 -5.84
C VAL A 783 15.31 4.34 -4.91
N ARG A 784 15.66 5.56 -5.32
CA ARG A 784 16.42 6.50 -4.49
C ARG A 784 15.63 6.93 -3.25
N ASP A 785 14.33 7.17 -3.41
CA ASP A 785 13.45 7.60 -2.33
C ASP A 785 13.00 6.43 -1.45
N HIS A 786 12.95 5.21 -2.01
CA HIS A 786 12.51 3.98 -1.34
C HIS A 786 13.50 2.80 -1.46
N PRO A 787 14.76 2.92 -0.99
CA PRO A 787 15.82 1.94 -1.28
C PRO A 787 15.63 0.57 -0.63
N TRP A 788 14.93 0.48 0.51
CA TRP A 788 14.87 -0.74 1.31
C TRP A 788 13.78 -1.72 0.89
N PHE A 789 12.58 -1.22 0.56
CA PHE A 789 11.42 -2.05 0.22
C PHE A 789 10.75 -1.63 -1.08
N GLY A 790 11.30 -0.63 -1.79
CA GLY A 790 10.66 -0.06 -2.96
C GLY A 790 9.36 0.67 -2.59
N VAL A 791 8.57 1.00 -3.60
CA VAL A 791 7.21 1.54 -3.45
C VAL A 791 6.19 0.47 -3.07
N GLY A 792 6.61 -0.80 -2.98
CA GLY A 792 5.76 -1.94 -2.66
C GLY A 792 5.21 -2.66 -3.89
N LEU A 793 4.75 -3.89 -3.66
CA LEU A 793 4.12 -4.73 -4.69
C LEU A 793 2.89 -4.02 -5.27
N ASP A 794 2.76 -4.07 -6.60
CA ASP A 794 1.68 -3.49 -7.41
C ASP A 794 1.43 -1.98 -7.24
N ASN A 795 2.36 -1.25 -6.61
CA ASN A 795 2.21 0.18 -6.34
C ASN A 795 2.85 1.08 -7.42
N PHE A 796 3.65 0.51 -8.33
CA PHE A 796 4.39 1.26 -9.34
C PHE A 796 3.49 2.18 -10.18
N LEU A 797 2.31 1.72 -10.62
CA LEU A 797 1.37 2.52 -11.41
C LEU A 797 1.01 3.84 -10.72
N TYR A 798 0.60 3.74 -9.45
CA TYR A 798 0.08 4.86 -8.68
C TYR A 798 1.17 5.88 -8.38
N GLU A 799 2.36 5.40 -8.01
CA GLU A 799 3.53 6.24 -7.76
C GLU A 799 4.08 6.85 -9.05
N TYR A 800 4.15 6.07 -10.14
CA TYR A 800 4.58 6.57 -11.44
C TYR A 800 3.67 7.72 -11.86
N ARG A 801 2.37 7.46 -11.97
CA ARG A 801 1.38 8.43 -12.43
C ARG A 801 1.25 9.65 -11.52
N GLY A 802 1.21 9.43 -10.20
CA GLY A 802 0.91 10.47 -9.22
C GLY A 802 2.13 11.22 -8.70
N ARG A 803 3.35 10.69 -8.85
CA ARG A 803 4.51 11.26 -8.13
C ARG A 803 5.78 11.35 -8.97
N TYR A 804 6.08 10.35 -9.80
CA TYR A 804 7.40 10.24 -10.44
C TYR A 804 7.41 10.42 -11.97
N ILE A 805 6.25 10.56 -12.61
CA ILE A 805 6.17 10.66 -14.08
C ILE A 805 6.81 11.94 -14.60
N LEU A 806 7.86 11.75 -15.40
CA LEU A 806 8.60 12.84 -16.04
C LEU A 806 7.81 13.43 -17.21
N GLU A 807 8.13 14.68 -17.57
CA GLU A 807 7.41 15.40 -18.63
C GLU A 807 7.50 14.70 -19.98
N ALA A 808 8.68 14.18 -20.33
CA ALA A 808 8.91 13.40 -21.55
C ALA A 808 8.19 12.04 -21.56
N ALA A 809 7.75 11.53 -20.40
CA ALA A 809 7.11 10.23 -20.26
C ALA A 809 5.56 10.30 -20.21
N TRP A 810 4.98 11.49 -20.37
CA TRP A 810 3.53 11.70 -20.25
C TRP A 810 2.67 10.95 -21.30
N ARG A 811 3.29 10.44 -22.38
CA ARG A 811 2.60 9.71 -23.45
C ARG A 811 1.84 8.49 -22.96
N ASP A 812 2.36 7.80 -21.94
CA ASP A 812 1.70 6.63 -21.35
C ASP A 812 1.78 6.71 -19.81
N PRO A 813 0.83 7.42 -19.17
CA PRO A 813 0.84 7.63 -17.73
C PRO A 813 0.29 6.45 -16.95
N ASN A 814 -0.12 5.36 -17.61
CA ASN A 814 -0.80 4.23 -16.97
C ASN A 814 0.06 2.96 -16.98
N LEU A 815 1.38 3.11 -17.03
CA LEU A 815 2.31 1.99 -16.93
C LEU A 815 2.35 1.42 -15.50
N SER A 816 2.25 0.10 -15.39
CA SER A 816 2.27 -0.62 -14.12
C SER A 816 3.64 -1.19 -13.74
N HIS A 817 4.67 -0.99 -14.56
CA HIS A 817 6.02 -1.48 -14.29
C HIS A 817 7.08 -0.76 -15.17
N PRO A 818 8.38 -0.89 -14.86
CA PRO A 818 9.44 -0.10 -15.52
C PRO A 818 9.99 -0.69 -16.82
N HIS A 819 9.43 -1.80 -17.35
CA HIS A 819 9.97 -2.55 -18.49
C HIS A 819 11.47 -2.90 -18.37
N ASN A 820 11.94 -3.20 -17.15
CA ASN A 820 13.30 -3.63 -16.88
C ASN A 820 13.34 -4.47 -15.61
N LEU A 821 13.81 -5.71 -15.70
CA LEU A 821 13.88 -6.69 -14.62
C LEU A 821 14.53 -6.14 -13.35
N LEU A 822 15.63 -5.39 -13.46
CA LEU A 822 16.35 -4.90 -12.29
C LEU A 822 15.56 -3.81 -11.58
N LEU A 823 15.01 -2.87 -12.36
CA LEU A 823 14.18 -1.81 -11.83
C LEU A 823 12.87 -2.36 -11.26
N ASP A 824 12.27 -3.38 -11.89
CA ASP A 824 11.02 -4.00 -11.43
C ASP A 824 11.19 -4.61 -10.03
N PHE A 825 12.29 -5.35 -9.80
CA PHE A 825 12.65 -5.84 -8.47
C PHE A 825 12.93 -4.69 -7.48
N ALA A 826 13.73 -3.71 -7.88
CA ALA A 826 14.12 -2.61 -7.01
C ALA A 826 12.92 -1.72 -6.59
N THR A 827 11.99 -1.44 -7.51
CA THR A 827 10.81 -0.62 -7.24
C THR A 827 9.75 -1.38 -6.45
N ARG A 828 9.60 -2.71 -6.62
CA ARG A 828 8.54 -3.46 -5.91
C ARG A 828 8.94 -3.95 -4.52
N ILE A 829 10.20 -4.38 -4.36
CA ILE A 829 10.68 -5.02 -3.11
C ILE A 829 12.04 -4.49 -2.63
N GLY A 830 12.52 -3.38 -3.18
CA GLY A 830 13.74 -2.69 -2.76
C GLY A 830 15.04 -3.34 -3.21
N LEU A 831 16.16 -2.68 -2.90
CA LEU A 831 17.51 -3.18 -3.21
C LEU A 831 17.83 -4.54 -2.55
N PRO A 832 17.43 -4.83 -1.29
CA PRO A 832 17.58 -6.16 -0.72
C PRO A 832 16.84 -7.23 -1.53
N GLY A 833 15.61 -6.94 -1.95
CA GLY A 833 14.82 -7.85 -2.78
C GLY A 833 15.44 -8.09 -4.17
N LEU A 834 15.97 -7.04 -4.80
CA LEU A 834 16.77 -7.13 -6.03
C LEU A 834 17.99 -8.05 -5.85
N LEU A 835 18.77 -7.87 -4.77
CA LEU A 835 19.95 -8.69 -4.51
C LEU A 835 19.59 -10.17 -4.33
N VAL A 836 18.50 -10.47 -3.61
CA VAL A 836 18.02 -11.84 -3.45
C VAL A 836 17.52 -12.42 -4.78
N GLY A 837 16.79 -11.63 -5.58
CA GLY A 837 16.35 -12.02 -6.92
C GLY A 837 17.52 -12.35 -7.86
N LEU A 838 18.51 -11.47 -7.93
CA LEU A 838 19.74 -11.69 -8.70
C LEU A 838 20.52 -12.90 -8.22
N TRP A 839 20.61 -13.10 -6.90
CA TRP A 839 21.25 -14.26 -6.33
C TRP A 839 20.53 -15.56 -6.70
N LEU A 840 19.20 -15.60 -6.64
CA LEU A 840 18.41 -16.76 -7.07
C LEU A 840 18.60 -17.07 -8.56
N ILE A 841 18.55 -16.06 -9.43
CA ILE A 841 18.77 -16.20 -10.87
C ILE A 841 20.18 -16.72 -11.15
N GLY A 842 21.20 -16.09 -10.55
CA GLY A 842 22.61 -16.48 -10.73
C GLY A 842 22.89 -17.88 -10.17
N HIS A 843 22.30 -18.23 -9.02
CA HIS A 843 22.44 -19.54 -8.42
C HIS A 843 21.75 -20.63 -9.25
N LEU A 844 20.58 -20.35 -9.82
CA LEU A 844 19.89 -21.24 -10.74
C LEU A 844 20.72 -21.47 -12.01
N ALA A 845 21.25 -20.39 -12.61
CA ALA A 845 22.12 -20.49 -13.79
C ALA A 845 23.36 -21.35 -13.52
N ARG A 846 24.03 -21.13 -12.38
CA ARG A 846 25.18 -21.93 -11.94
C ARG A 846 24.80 -23.39 -11.70
N THR A 847 23.66 -23.64 -11.06
CA THR A 847 23.14 -24.99 -10.81
C THR A 847 22.88 -25.72 -12.12
N LEU A 848 22.18 -25.11 -13.06
CA LEU A 848 21.89 -25.69 -14.37
C LEU A 848 23.18 -25.97 -15.15
N TRP A 849 24.16 -25.06 -15.12
CA TRP A 849 25.48 -25.29 -15.72
C TRP A 849 26.21 -26.49 -15.13
N GLN A 850 26.23 -26.63 -13.80
CA GLN A 850 26.88 -27.74 -13.10
C GLN A 850 26.16 -29.09 -13.29
N LEU A 851 24.85 -29.06 -13.52
CA LEU A 851 24.05 -30.26 -13.81
C LEU A 851 24.30 -30.82 -15.22
N ARG A 852 24.62 -29.98 -16.21
CA ARG A 852 24.80 -30.39 -17.62
C ARG A 852 25.65 -31.65 -17.80
N PRO A 853 26.87 -31.77 -17.23
CA PRO A 853 27.69 -32.97 -17.39
C PRO A 853 27.30 -34.15 -16.47
N ARG A 854 26.39 -33.94 -15.50
CA ARG A 854 26.05 -34.93 -14.46
C ARG A 854 24.73 -35.64 -14.69
N VAL A 855 23.81 -35.03 -15.43
CA VAL A 855 22.50 -35.63 -15.71
C VAL A 855 22.61 -36.69 -16.80
N SER A 856 21.69 -37.67 -16.77
CA SER A 856 21.61 -38.67 -17.82
C SER A 856 21.22 -38.05 -19.18
N ALA A 857 21.46 -38.79 -20.26
CA ALA A 857 21.08 -38.37 -21.62
C ALA A 857 19.56 -38.14 -21.78
N GLU A 858 18.73 -38.72 -20.91
CA GLU A 858 17.29 -38.46 -20.83
C GLU A 858 16.96 -37.04 -20.32
N TRP A 859 17.75 -36.53 -19.37
CA TRP A 859 17.47 -35.24 -18.71
C TRP A 859 18.32 -34.08 -19.24
N LEU A 860 19.34 -34.36 -20.06
CA LEU A 860 20.18 -33.33 -20.69
C LEU A 860 19.36 -32.30 -21.50
N PRO A 861 18.39 -32.69 -22.36
CA PRO A 861 17.57 -31.71 -23.08
C PRO A 861 16.75 -30.83 -22.14
N VAL A 862 16.28 -31.38 -21.02
CA VAL A 862 15.54 -30.63 -20.00
C VAL A 862 16.45 -29.59 -19.35
N VAL A 863 17.61 -29.97 -18.82
CA VAL A 863 18.55 -29.02 -18.17
C VAL A 863 18.93 -27.87 -19.10
N VAL A 864 19.17 -28.17 -20.38
CA VAL A 864 19.54 -27.17 -21.38
C VAL A 864 18.35 -26.29 -21.73
N GLY A 865 17.17 -26.87 -21.89
CA GLY A 865 15.92 -26.15 -22.10
C GLY A 865 15.58 -25.20 -20.96
N LEU A 866 15.72 -25.64 -19.69
CA LEU A 866 15.55 -24.78 -18.51
C LEU A 866 16.57 -23.64 -18.49
N GLY A 867 17.84 -23.93 -18.85
CA GLY A 867 18.89 -22.91 -18.93
C GLY A 867 18.65 -21.90 -20.04
N ALA A 868 18.12 -22.35 -21.18
CA ALA A 868 17.74 -21.50 -22.29
C ALA A 868 16.50 -20.64 -21.97
N ALA A 869 15.50 -21.20 -21.27
CA ALA A 869 14.35 -20.47 -20.75
C ALA A 869 14.74 -19.41 -19.70
N LEU A 870 15.73 -19.70 -18.84
CA LEU A 870 16.29 -18.72 -17.91
C LEU A 870 17.07 -17.60 -18.63
N ALA A 871 17.70 -17.91 -19.77
CA ALA A 871 18.39 -16.88 -20.54
C ALA A 871 17.41 -16.00 -21.33
N ASP A 872 16.35 -16.58 -21.88
CA ASP A 872 15.22 -15.82 -22.45
C ASP A 872 14.61 -14.89 -21.39
N MET A 873 14.34 -15.41 -20.19
CA MET A 873 13.86 -14.65 -19.04
C MET A 873 14.67 -13.37 -18.80
N VAL A 874 15.99 -13.51 -18.71
CA VAL A 874 16.89 -12.40 -18.40
C VAL A 874 16.97 -11.45 -19.58
N ALA A 875 17.21 -11.96 -20.79
CA ALA A 875 17.41 -11.14 -21.99
C ALA A 875 16.14 -10.36 -22.40
N HIS A 876 14.98 -11.01 -22.40
CA HIS A 876 13.69 -10.36 -22.64
C HIS A 876 13.31 -9.43 -21.48
N GLY A 877 13.58 -9.85 -20.24
CA GLY A 877 13.30 -9.08 -19.03
C GLY A 877 14.09 -7.77 -18.90
N LEU A 878 15.22 -7.60 -19.59
CA LEU A 878 15.92 -6.31 -19.61
C LEU A 878 15.13 -5.19 -20.30
N VAL A 879 14.11 -5.55 -21.07
CA VAL A 879 13.29 -4.62 -21.85
C VAL A 879 11.77 -4.79 -21.66
N ASP A 880 11.35 -5.69 -20.76
CA ASP A 880 9.94 -5.95 -20.44
C ASP A 880 9.79 -6.64 -19.05
N HIS A 881 8.59 -7.13 -18.71
CA HIS A 881 8.35 -7.98 -17.53
C HIS A 881 9.19 -9.26 -17.58
N SER A 882 9.40 -9.88 -16.42
CA SER A 882 10.20 -11.13 -16.36
C SER A 882 9.83 -12.08 -15.21
N PHE A 883 9.36 -11.52 -14.09
CA PHE A 883 9.01 -12.26 -12.87
C PHE A 883 7.66 -11.89 -12.28
N PHE A 884 7.32 -10.60 -12.14
CA PHE A 884 6.12 -10.11 -11.43
C PHE A 884 4.81 -10.24 -12.23
N LEU A 885 4.57 -11.42 -12.78
CA LEU A 885 3.30 -11.86 -13.35
C LEU A 885 3.07 -13.30 -12.88
N VAL A 886 1.81 -13.68 -12.67
CA VAL A 886 1.45 -14.97 -12.06
C VAL A 886 2.09 -16.13 -12.81
N ASP A 887 1.85 -16.24 -14.11
CA ASP A 887 2.40 -17.28 -14.98
C ASP A 887 3.94 -17.31 -15.01
N LEU A 888 4.59 -16.13 -15.02
CA LEU A 888 6.05 -16.01 -15.05
C LEU A 888 6.68 -16.42 -13.72
N ALA A 889 6.09 -16.04 -12.59
CA ALA A 889 6.55 -16.43 -11.26
C ALA A 889 6.43 -17.95 -11.09
N PHE A 890 5.26 -18.53 -11.37
CA PHE A 890 5.05 -19.98 -11.34
C PHE A 890 6.03 -20.73 -12.25
N THR A 891 6.29 -20.21 -13.45
CA THR A 891 7.27 -20.78 -14.37
C THR A 891 8.69 -20.72 -13.77
N PHE A 892 9.10 -19.60 -13.18
CA PHE A 892 10.38 -19.48 -12.50
C PHE A 892 10.53 -20.52 -11.38
N TYR A 893 9.52 -20.66 -10.52
CA TYR A 893 9.53 -21.64 -9.44
C TYR A 893 9.50 -23.09 -9.94
N LEU A 894 8.90 -23.38 -11.10
CA LEU A 894 9.03 -24.66 -11.79
C LEU A 894 10.48 -24.90 -12.25
N LEU A 895 11.12 -23.93 -12.92
CA LEU A 895 12.53 -24.03 -13.34
C LEU A 895 13.44 -24.35 -12.14
N VAL A 896 13.26 -23.60 -11.04
CA VAL A 896 14.02 -23.77 -9.80
C VAL A 896 13.75 -25.15 -9.17
N GLY A 897 12.47 -25.54 -9.04
CA GLY A 897 12.06 -26.81 -8.46
C GLY A 897 12.57 -28.02 -9.25
N THR A 898 12.52 -27.99 -10.58
CA THR A 898 13.07 -29.06 -11.43
C THR A 898 14.59 -29.12 -11.33
N ALA A 899 15.29 -27.99 -11.28
CA ALA A 899 16.74 -27.96 -11.12
C ALA A 899 17.17 -28.55 -9.77
N VAL A 900 16.51 -28.18 -8.67
CA VAL A 900 16.75 -28.73 -7.33
C VAL A 900 16.44 -30.23 -7.29
N TRP A 901 15.35 -30.66 -7.93
CA TRP A 901 15.01 -32.07 -8.02
C TRP A 901 16.08 -32.88 -8.77
N LEU A 902 16.60 -32.37 -9.89
CA LEU A 902 17.67 -33.01 -10.64
C LEU A 902 18.96 -33.12 -9.83
N GLN A 903 19.32 -32.07 -9.07
CA GLN A 903 20.47 -32.16 -8.16
C GLN A 903 20.28 -33.25 -7.09
N ASP A 904 19.08 -33.37 -6.52
CA ASP A 904 18.76 -34.42 -5.55
C ASP A 904 18.83 -35.84 -6.15
N GLN A 905 18.65 -35.99 -7.47
CA GLN A 905 18.83 -37.28 -8.16
C GLN A 905 20.30 -37.56 -8.46
N THR A 906 21.11 -36.54 -8.80
CA THR A 906 22.54 -36.74 -9.13
C THR A 906 23.44 -36.91 -7.91
N ASP A 907 23.00 -36.41 -6.74
CA ASP A 907 23.75 -36.55 -5.47
C ASP A 907 23.48 -37.90 -4.76
N ARG A 908 22.57 -38.73 -5.31
CA ARG A 908 22.28 -40.10 -4.86
C ARG A 908 23.05 -41.09 -5.71
#